data_AF-A0A326GFG7-F1
#
_entry.id   AF-A0A326GFG7-F1
#
_cell.length_a   1.000
_cell.length_b   1.000
_cell.length_c   1.000
_cell.angle_alpha   90.00
_cell.angle_beta   90.00
_cell.angle_gamma   90.00
#
_symmetry.space_group_name_H-M   'P 1'
#
loop_
_entity.id
_entity.type
_entity.pdbx_description
1 polymer ?
#
loop_
_entity_poly.entity_id
_entity_poly.type
_entity_poly.pdbx_seq_one_letter_code
_entity_poly.pdbx_strand_id
1 'polypeptide(L)'
;MSALKLHRELTAIWRTEPGWRGHFRSVNHSDIGKRFIVAAFVFFAIGGVLAMLIRAQLATPRSAFVGPEVYNQLFTMHGSIMMFLFAIPMFEGLTMYLLPKMLGSRDLAFPRLSSLGWWCYLFGGTIIIVAMLAGVAPNAGWFLYPPLSGKAYTPGINSDVWLLGITFVEISAMCAAIEITVSILKLRAAGMRLDRMPIFAWYLLGTAGMMVFGFPPLILGSILLEVERAFGWPFYAPELGGSPLLWQHLFWLFGHPEVYIIFLPAAGAVSTILPVMARTRLLGHGAIVAAIMALAFLSFGLWVHHMFTTGIPHMALGFFSAASALVAVPTAVQVFAWLGTLWQGRPEMKLPMLYLIGFFIMFVIGGLTGVMLAMVPFDAQAHDTAFVTAHLHYVLVGGFVFPMLAAAYYWLPHITGRERVMRIGEAAFWLIFIGFNLTFFMMHLTGLLGMPRRIDTYPEGMGWTWLNLLSSVGGFLQAFGFALFLIDVVLQIWLGRIHRRNPWGATTLEWAMPIPSTAYNFASLPTVATRDPLADDPDLGVSLARGRGLLATPRHGWRETLAVDMTTGAPDHVTILPGNSWLPIGTAAMLGGFFLAMLAGVYIVAPVFLLGVVWLGWRWAWSNGIRRDVGTVAVGDGLSLPTSFEAARTTGWWGSIFALCASATLFASLLFGYAFLWTIAPNWPPPRLIEPSLLVPLVAVVGAVAAGLGGRGGNHPLLLGGQVAIVAALGWLLTGAPGPTTHAYAAVSAMLVAYAVFHAALAAIMGGFLVARARSGFHSATRGGEARIVRLWSDHAAGVGVLVAILLVLPGWLA
;
A
#
# COMPACT_ATOMS: atom_id res chain seq x y z
N MET A 1 15.52 -2.42 39.34
CA MET A 1 15.95 -1.17 38.66
C MET A 1 14.91 -0.09 38.93
N SER A 2 15.29 1.18 39.17
CA SER A 2 14.31 2.27 39.32
C SER A 2 13.67 2.62 37.97
N ALA A 3 12.41 3.05 37.97
CA ALA A 3 11.70 3.45 36.75
C ALA A 3 12.44 4.56 35.97
N LEU A 4 13.02 5.53 36.69
CA LEU A 4 13.80 6.60 36.06
C LEU A 4 15.03 6.08 35.31
N LYS A 5 15.75 5.10 35.89
CA LYS A 5 16.91 4.47 35.23
C LYS A 5 16.47 3.72 33.98
N LEU A 6 15.39 2.94 34.06
CA LEU A 6 14.79 2.24 32.91
C LEU A 6 14.49 3.19 31.76
N HIS A 7 13.79 4.28 32.04
CA HIS A 7 13.42 5.27 31.02
C HIS A 7 14.63 5.96 30.39
N ARG A 8 15.68 6.27 31.17
CA ARG A 8 16.92 6.85 30.63
C ARG A 8 17.64 5.90 29.67
N GLU A 9 17.76 4.63 30.04
CA GLU A 9 18.40 3.60 29.22
C GLU A 9 17.62 3.34 27.92
N LEU A 10 16.30 3.18 28.01
CA LEU A 10 15.45 3.02 26.83
C LEU A 10 15.49 4.25 25.92
N THR A 11 15.49 5.45 26.49
CA THR A 11 15.63 6.68 25.70
C THR A 11 16.95 6.70 24.94
N ALA A 12 18.07 6.30 25.56
CA ALA A 12 19.37 6.27 24.90
C ALA A 12 19.40 5.29 23.70
N ILE A 13 18.72 4.16 23.81
CA ILE A 13 18.65 3.10 22.78
C ILE A 13 17.70 3.48 21.63
N TRP A 14 16.53 4.02 21.97
CA TRP A 14 15.43 4.20 21.02
C TRP A 14 15.35 5.60 20.42
N ARG A 15 16.03 6.59 21.00
CA ARG A 15 16.00 7.95 20.46
C ARG A 15 16.50 8.00 19.02
N THR A 16 15.88 8.89 18.27
CA THR A 16 16.40 9.39 17.02
C THR A 16 17.62 10.27 17.30
N GLU A 17 18.61 10.24 16.41
CA GLU A 17 19.79 11.08 16.53
C GLU A 17 19.40 12.58 16.52
N PRO A 18 20.09 13.45 17.27
CA PRO A 18 19.78 14.88 17.26
C PRO A 18 20.19 15.56 15.94
N GLY A 19 19.52 16.67 15.64
CA GLY A 19 19.84 17.53 14.49
C GLY A 19 19.52 16.89 13.13
N TRP A 20 20.21 17.36 12.09
CA TRP A 20 19.98 16.92 10.70
C TRP A 20 20.20 15.43 10.49
N ARG A 21 21.12 14.79 11.25
CA ARG A 21 21.37 13.35 11.15
C ARG A 21 20.12 12.53 11.47
N GLY A 22 19.36 12.92 12.49
CA GLY A 22 18.08 12.29 12.82
C GLY A 22 17.04 12.43 11.72
N HIS A 23 17.02 13.59 11.04
CA HIS A 23 16.12 13.82 9.92
C HIS A 23 16.37 12.81 8.79
N PHE A 24 17.61 12.49 8.45
CA PHE A 24 17.86 11.55 7.34
C PHE A 24 17.96 10.07 7.75
N ARG A 25 18.43 9.78 8.97
CA ARG A 25 18.74 8.41 9.40
C ARG A 25 17.67 7.74 10.27
N SER A 26 16.61 8.46 10.64
CA SER A 26 15.58 7.88 11.51
C SER A 26 14.91 6.68 10.83
N VAL A 27 14.65 5.67 11.65
CA VAL A 27 13.90 4.46 11.30
C VAL A 27 12.73 4.24 12.26
N ASN A 28 12.55 5.11 13.24
CA ASN A 28 11.50 4.95 14.26
C ASN A 28 10.12 5.13 13.62
N HIS A 29 9.20 4.19 13.83
CA HIS A 29 7.85 4.25 13.25
C HIS A 29 7.11 5.56 13.54
N SER A 30 7.33 6.19 14.70
CA SER A 30 6.65 7.44 15.05
C SER A 30 7.17 8.61 14.24
N ASP A 31 8.46 8.65 13.93
CA ASP A 31 9.05 9.69 13.08
C ASP A 31 8.64 9.48 11.63
N ILE A 32 8.74 8.25 11.13
CA ILE A 32 8.39 7.90 9.76
C ILE A 32 6.89 8.15 9.53
N GLY A 33 6.01 7.67 10.41
CA GLY A 33 4.58 7.90 10.31
C GLY A 33 4.20 9.38 10.25
N LYS A 34 4.82 10.22 11.08
CA LYS A 34 4.60 11.68 11.03
C LYS A 34 5.03 12.29 9.70
N ARG A 35 6.14 11.83 9.11
CA ARG A 35 6.62 12.33 7.81
C ARG A 35 5.64 11.99 6.70
N PHE A 36 5.15 10.75 6.66
CA PHE A 36 4.11 10.32 5.72
C PHE A 36 2.86 11.19 5.85
N ILE A 37 2.34 11.38 7.07
CA ILE A 37 1.16 12.22 7.32
C ILE A 37 1.38 13.64 6.79
N VAL A 38 2.50 14.28 7.13
CA VAL A 38 2.78 15.66 6.69
C VAL A 38 2.90 15.75 5.17
N ALA A 39 3.65 14.86 4.52
CA ALA A 39 3.79 14.88 3.07
C ALA A 39 2.46 14.58 2.36
N ALA A 40 1.68 13.63 2.84
CA ALA A 40 0.36 13.32 2.29
C ALA A 40 -0.58 14.54 2.38
N PHE A 41 -0.54 15.30 3.49
CA PHE A 41 -1.28 16.56 3.59
C PHE A 41 -0.78 17.65 2.64
N VAL A 42 0.52 17.71 2.36
CA VAL A 42 1.05 18.64 1.34
C VAL A 42 0.53 18.25 -0.05
N PHE A 43 0.56 16.97 -0.41
CA PHE A 43 0.00 16.50 -1.67
C PHE A 43 -1.51 16.68 -1.75
N PHE A 44 -2.25 16.49 -0.64
CA PHE A 44 -3.67 16.82 -0.54
C PHE A 44 -3.93 18.29 -0.87
N ALA A 45 -3.14 19.21 -0.30
CA ALA A 45 -3.26 20.63 -0.58
C ALA A 45 -2.99 20.94 -2.06
N ILE A 46 -1.95 20.35 -2.65
CA ILE A 46 -1.65 20.49 -4.09
C ILE A 46 -2.83 19.99 -4.92
N GLY A 47 -3.29 18.75 -4.69
CA GLY A 47 -4.42 18.17 -5.41
C GLY A 47 -5.72 18.97 -5.23
N GLY A 48 -5.93 19.57 -4.05
CA GLY A 48 -7.07 20.45 -3.76
C GLY A 48 -7.01 21.76 -4.55
N VAL A 49 -5.82 22.36 -4.68
CA VAL A 49 -5.60 23.52 -5.56
C VAL A 49 -5.92 23.16 -7.01
N LEU A 50 -5.43 22.02 -7.50
CA LEU A 50 -5.73 21.54 -8.86
C LEU A 50 -7.25 21.35 -9.07
N ALA A 51 -7.96 20.81 -8.07
CA ALA A 51 -9.41 20.69 -8.12
C ALA A 51 -10.10 22.05 -8.24
N MET A 52 -9.62 23.08 -7.53
CA MET A 52 -10.18 24.43 -7.63
C MET A 52 -9.91 25.07 -9.00
N LEU A 53 -8.76 24.80 -9.63
CA LEU A 53 -8.49 25.25 -10.99
C LEU A 53 -9.44 24.60 -12.01
N ILE A 54 -9.71 23.30 -11.86
CA ILE A 54 -10.71 22.58 -12.68
C ILE A 54 -12.11 23.19 -12.48
N ARG A 55 -12.51 23.45 -11.23
CA ARG A 55 -13.82 24.06 -10.94
C ARG A 55 -13.92 25.50 -11.40
N ALA A 56 -12.84 26.27 -11.38
CA ALA A 56 -12.81 27.63 -11.92
C ALA A 56 -13.03 27.62 -13.44
N GLN A 57 -12.38 26.71 -14.16
CA GLN A 57 -12.62 26.52 -15.61
C GLN A 57 -14.07 26.14 -15.91
N LEU A 58 -14.64 25.21 -15.15
CA LEU A 58 -15.99 24.71 -15.37
C LEU A 58 -17.09 25.54 -14.71
N ALA A 59 -16.80 26.71 -14.13
CA ALA A 59 -17.83 27.50 -13.45
C ALA A 59 -18.84 28.11 -14.44
N THR A 60 -18.40 28.43 -15.65
CA THR A 60 -19.21 29.04 -16.70
C THR A 60 -18.95 28.36 -18.06
N PRO A 61 -19.95 28.33 -18.96
CA PRO A 61 -19.79 27.76 -20.28
C PRO A 61 -18.75 28.55 -21.08
N ARG A 62 -17.95 27.86 -21.90
CA ARG A 62 -16.93 28.47 -22.78
C ARG A 62 -15.96 29.40 -22.05
N SER A 63 -15.62 29.07 -20.80
CA SER A 63 -14.58 29.78 -20.05
C SER A 63 -13.23 29.69 -20.75
N ALA A 64 -12.48 30.80 -20.75
CA ALA A 64 -11.15 30.90 -21.32
C ALA A 64 -10.03 30.79 -20.26
N PHE A 65 -10.33 30.27 -19.07
CA PHE A 65 -9.39 30.26 -17.94
C PHE A 65 -8.19 29.33 -18.17
N VAL A 66 -8.40 28.13 -18.69
CA VAL A 66 -7.34 27.20 -19.14
C VAL A 66 -7.72 26.55 -20.47
N GLY A 67 -6.72 26.29 -21.32
CA GLY A 67 -6.91 25.53 -22.55
C GLY A 67 -6.97 24.00 -22.32
N PRO A 68 -7.38 23.22 -23.34
CA PRO A 68 -7.60 21.78 -23.22
C PRO A 68 -6.39 20.98 -22.70
N GLU A 69 -5.18 21.30 -23.19
CA GLU A 69 -3.96 20.59 -22.79
C GLU A 69 -3.64 20.78 -21.30
N VAL A 70 -3.69 22.02 -20.82
CA VAL A 70 -3.48 22.32 -19.40
C VAL A 70 -4.59 21.70 -18.57
N TYR A 71 -5.84 21.77 -19.02
CA TYR A 71 -6.95 21.12 -18.33
C TYR A 71 -6.74 19.60 -18.20
N ASN A 72 -6.25 18.95 -19.26
CA ASN A 72 -5.93 17.53 -19.27
C ASN A 72 -4.85 17.18 -18.24
N GLN A 73 -3.80 18.01 -18.16
CA GLN A 73 -2.77 17.88 -17.12
C GLN A 73 -3.35 18.08 -15.72
N LEU A 74 -4.16 19.12 -15.49
CA LEU A 74 -4.75 19.44 -14.19
C LEU A 74 -5.61 18.29 -13.66
N PHE A 75 -6.55 17.75 -14.45
CA PHE A 75 -7.41 16.67 -13.97
C PHE A 75 -6.67 15.35 -13.82
N THR A 76 -5.69 15.08 -14.69
CA THR A 76 -4.84 13.89 -14.60
C THR A 76 -4.00 13.92 -13.32
N MET A 77 -3.38 15.06 -13.04
CA MET A 77 -2.58 15.27 -11.84
C MET A 77 -3.42 15.29 -10.57
N HIS A 78 -4.60 15.93 -10.59
CA HIS A 78 -5.52 15.89 -9.45
C HIS A 78 -5.86 14.44 -9.06
N GLY A 79 -6.30 13.62 -10.03
CA GLY A 79 -6.62 12.22 -9.77
C GLY A 79 -5.41 11.42 -9.28
N SER A 80 -4.27 11.55 -9.95
CA SER A 80 -3.06 10.80 -9.61
C SER A 80 -2.52 11.16 -8.23
N ILE A 81 -2.51 12.45 -7.87
CA ILE A 81 -2.07 12.94 -6.57
C ILE A 81 -3.02 12.44 -5.47
N MET A 82 -4.34 12.53 -5.68
CA MET A 82 -5.29 12.12 -4.64
C MET A 82 -5.25 10.62 -4.36
N MET A 83 -5.19 9.79 -5.40
CA MET A 83 -5.18 8.33 -5.26
C MET A 83 -3.84 7.83 -4.71
N PHE A 84 -2.72 8.18 -5.35
CA PHE A 84 -1.42 7.58 -5.06
C PHE A 84 -0.54 8.37 -4.09
N LEU A 85 -0.65 9.69 -4.04
CA LEU A 85 0.22 10.54 -3.21
C LEU A 85 -0.45 11.04 -1.92
N PHE A 86 -1.78 10.98 -1.83
CA PHE A 86 -2.51 11.36 -0.63
C PHE A 86 -3.15 10.17 0.09
N ALA A 87 -4.14 9.51 -0.52
CA ALA A 87 -5.01 8.59 0.21
C ALA A 87 -4.24 7.42 0.82
N ILE A 88 -3.45 6.70 0.00
CA ILE A 88 -2.62 5.58 0.47
C ILE A 88 -1.55 6.05 1.47
N PRO A 89 -0.67 7.03 1.14
CA PRO A 89 0.36 7.48 2.07
C PRO A 89 -0.17 8.07 3.38
N MET A 90 -1.36 8.67 3.39
CA MET A 90 -1.98 9.22 4.59
C MET A 90 -2.34 8.10 5.60
N PHE A 91 -3.00 7.02 5.14
CA PHE A 91 -3.30 5.92 6.05
C PHE A 91 -2.04 5.12 6.40
N GLU A 92 -1.07 4.97 5.48
CA GLU A 92 0.23 4.37 5.79
C GLU A 92 0.91 5.11 6.93
N GLY A 93 0.97 6.45 6.86
CA GLY A 93 1.53 7.28 7.91
C GLY A 93 0.81 7.14 9.24
N LEU A 94 -0.53 7.16 9.21
CA LEU A 94 -1.35 6.93 10.41
C LEU A 94 -1.11 5.54 11.00
N THR A 95 -1.01 4.53 10.15
CA THR A 95 -0.78 3.14 10.54
C THR A 95 0.60 2.96 11.14
N MET A 96 1.65 3.47 10.49
CA MET A 96 3.01 3.43 11.02
C MET A 96 3.09 4.11 12.38
N TYR A 97 2.38 5.23 12.56
CA TYR A 97 2.31 5.90 13.84
C TYR A 97 1.57 5.08 14.91
N LEU A 98 0.34 4.63 14.64
CA LEU A 98 -0.56 4.08 15.66
C LEU A 98 -0.39 2.58 15.91
N LEU A 99 -0.07 1.80 14.88
CA LEU A 99 -0.19 0.34 14.94
C LEU A 99 0.64 -0.29 16.07
N PRO A 100 1.94 0.01 16.25
CA PRO A 100 2.70 -0.56 17.38
C PRO A 100 2.11 -0.20 18.74
N LYS A 101 1.52 0.99 18.86
CA LYS A 101 0.92 1.50 20.10
C LYS A 101 -0.34 0.72 20.46
N MET A 102 -1.17 0.42 19.46
CA MET A 102 -2.38 -0.41 19.62
C MET A 102 -2.06 -1.88 19.85
N LEU A 103 -0.98 -2.39 19.25
CA LEU A 103 -0.53 -3.77 19.42
C LEU A 103 0.22 -4.00 20.74
N GLY A 104 0.61 -2.94 21.46
CA GLY A 104 1.39 -3.07 22.69
C GLY A 104 2.87 -3.36 22.45
N SER A 105 3.43 -2.94 21.31
CA SER A 105 4.83 -3.18 20.93
C SER A 105 5.64 -1.87 20.82
N ARG A 106 6.98 -2.01 20.80
CA ARG A 106 7.88 -0.84 20.77
C ARG A 106 8.02 -0.20 19.38
N ASP A 107 7.88 -0.99 18.32
CA ASP A 107 8.09 -0.57 16.93
C ASP A 107 7.48 -1.61 15.98
N LEU A 108 7.54 -1.32 14.67
CA LEU A 108 7.15 -2.26 13.61
C LEU A 108 8.24 -3.31 13.31
N ALA A 109 7.91 -4.29 12.46
CA ALA A 109 8.75 -5.46 12.18
C ALA A 109 10.04 -5.17 11.41
N PHE A 110 10.03 -4.15 10.56
CA PHE A 110 11.11 -3.81 9.65
C PHE A 110 11.39 -2.29 9.62
N PRO A 111 11.86 -1.66 10.71
CA PRO A 111 12.03 -0.19 10.80
C PRO A 111 12.79 0.47 9.63
N ARG A 112 13.80 -0.23 9.09
CA ARG A 112 14.54 0.27 7.92
C ARG A 112 13.77 0.14 6.60
N LEU A 113 12.87 -0.83 6.46
CA LEU A 113 11.98 -0.99 5.31
C LEU A 113 10.93 0.13 5.28
N SER A 114 10.31 0.45 6.43
CA SER A 114 9.48 1.66 6.58
C SER A 114 10.21 2.94 6.16
N SER A 115 11.47 3.10 6.57
CA SER A 115 12.31 4.24 6.17
C SER A 115 12.61 4.24 4.66
N LEU A 116 12.83 3.07 4.05
CA LEU A 116 13.01 2.95 2.60
C LEU A 116 11.74 3.39 1.86
N GLY A 117 10.58 2.88 2.28
CA GLY A 117 9.29 3.25 1.71
C GLY A 117 9.05 4.76 1.74
N TRP A 118 9.32 5.41 2.88
CA TRP A 118 9.25 6.88 2.99
C TRP A 118 10.07 7.61 1.92
N TRP A 119 11.32 7.20 1.67
CA TRP A 119 12.17 7.86 0.68
C TRP A 119 11.74 7.57 -0.75
N CYS A 120 11.29 6.35 -1.06
CA CYS A 120 10.73 6.01 -2.37
C CYS A 120 9.47 6.85 -2.66
N TYR A 121 8.57 6.97 -1.69
CA TYR A 121 7.38 7.82 -1.78
C TYR A 121 7.76 9.29 -2.02
N LEU A 122 8.67 9.85 -1.22
CA LEU A 122 9.08 11.25 -1.38
C LEU A 122 9.73 11.49 -2.75
N PHE A 123 10.64 10.62 -3.20
CA PHE A 123 11.34 10.81 -4.47
C PHE A 123 10.41 10.61 -5.67
N GLY A 124 9.57 9.57 -5.68
CA GLY A 124 8.59 9.34 -6.74
C GLY A 124 7.55 10.47 -6.84
N GLY A 125 7.01 10.91 -5.70
CA GLY A 125 6.12 12.07 -5.65
C GLY A 125 6.81 13.36 -6.12
N THR A 126 8.09 13.56 -5.78
CA THR A 126 8.86 14.72 -6.25
C THR A 126 9.06 14.70 -7.76
N ILE A 127 9.35 13.55 -8.38
CA ILE A 127 9.46 13.43 -9.84
C ILE A 127 8.17 13.93 -10.51
N ILE A 128 7.02 13.50 -10.01
CA ILE A 128 5.71 13.87 -10.54
C ILE A 128 5.45 15.39 -10.41
N ILE A 129 5.72 15.97 -9.23
CA ILE A 129 5.50 17.41 -9.01
C ILE A 129 6.47 18.26 -9.83
N VAL A 130 7.75 17.88 -9.89
CA VAL A 130 8.75 18.61 -10.68
C VAL A 130 8.40 18.56 -12.17
N ALA A 131 7.99 17.40 -12.68
CA ALA A 131 7.53 17.27 -14.07
C ALA A 131 6.32 18.16 -14.37
N MET A 132 5.37 18.28 -13.44
CA MET A 132 4.24 19.20 -13.57
C MET A 132 4.69 20.66 -13.63
N LEU A 133 5.59 21.08 -12.74
CA LEU A 133 6.14 22.44 -12.74
C LEU A 133 6.99 22.73 -13.99
N ALA A 134 7.58 21.69 -14.60
CA ALA A 134 8.31 21.77 -15.86
C ALA A 134 7.41 21.71 -17.11
N GLY A 135 6.08 21.60 -16.96
CA GLY A 135 5.12 21.61 -18.07
C GLY A 135 4.99 20.28 -18.82
N VAL A 136 5.51 19.18 -18.26
CA VAL A 136 5.48 17.83 -18.85
C VAL A 136 4.67 16.86 -17.99
N ALA A 137 3.62 17.36 -17.35
CA ALA A 137 2.73 16.54 -16.54
C ALA A 137 2.02 15.48 -17.39
N PRO A 138 1.70 14.31 -16.82
CA PRO A 138 0.80 13.34 -17.44
C PRO A 138 -0.55 13.99 -17.80
N ASN A 139 -1.10 13.66 -18.97
CA ASN A 139 -2.31 14.28 -19.54
C ASN A 139 -3.35 13.27 -20.07
N ALA A 140 -3.19 11.97 -19.80
CA ALA A 140 -4.08 10.90 -20.31
C ALA A 140 -5.06 10.35 -19.25
N GLY A 141 -5.33 11.12 -18.18
CA GLY A 141 -6.09 10.68 -17.02
C GLY A 141 -5.29 9.78 -16.06
N TRP A 142 -5.75 9.67 -14.82
CA TRP A 142 -5.03 8.98 -13.74
C TRP A 142 -4.84 7.47 -13.94
N PHE A 143 -5.45 6.90 -14.98
CA PHE A 143 -5.36 5.49 -15.34
C PHE A 143 -4.75 5.22 -16.73
N LEU A 144 -4.24 6.24 -17.42
CA LEU A 144 -3.40 6.15 -18.64
C LEU A 144 -3.73 5.04 -19.64
N TYR A 145 -4.96 5.02 -20.16
CA TYR A 145 -5.35 4.00 -21.14
C TYR A 145 -4.54 4.09 -22.45
N PRO A 146 -3.96 2.98 -22.91
CA PRO A 146 -3.60 2.81 -24.31
C PRO A 146 -4.88 2.80 -25.19
N PRO A 147 -4.80 3.26 -26.45
CA PRO A 147 -3.58 3.73 -27.12
C PRO A 147 -3.20 5.17 -26.80
N LEU A 148 -4.04 5.97 -26.11
CA LEU A 148 -3.78 7.39 -25.85
C LEU A 148 -2.47 7.63 -25.09
N SER A 149 -2.14 6.77 -24.13
CA SER A 149 -0.87 6.81 -23.39
C SER A 149 0.32 6.22 -24.14
N GLY A 150 0.12 5.64 -25.33
CA GLY A 150 1.18 5.11 -26.18
C GLY A 150 1.90 6.21 -26.96
N LYS A 151 3.10 5.90 -27.50
CA LYS A 151 3.93 6.87 -28.25
C LYS A 151 3.25 7.45 -29.50
N ALA A 152 2.26 6.76 -30.06
CA ALA A 152 1.51 7.23 -31.23
C ALA A 152 0.72 8.51 -30.94
N TYR A 153 0.17 8.65 -29.72
CA TYR A 153 -0.67 9.80 -29.33
C TYR A 153 0.02 10.70 -28.29
N THR A 154 0.87 10.13 -27.43
CA THR A 154 1.67 10.85 -26.44
C THR A 154 3.17 10.57 -26.66
N PRO A 155 3.81 11.19 -27.66
CA PRO A 155 5.21 10.92 -28.02
C PRO A 155 6.22 11.47 -27.01
N GLY A 156 5.83 12.47 -26.22
CA GLY A 156 6.64 13.04 -25.15
C GLY A 156 6.72 12.14 -23.91
N ILE A 157 7.45 12.63 -22.90
CA ILE A 157 7.69 11.89 -21.64
C ILE A 157 6.51 11.92 -20.65
N ASN A 158 5.41 12.61 -20.99
CA ASN A 158 4.29 12.84 -20.07
C ASN A 158 3.74 11.53 -19.47
N SER A 159 3.58 10.47 -20.27
CA SER A 159 3.16 9.16 -19.77
C SER A 159 4.28 8.46 -18.98
N ASP A 160 5.53 8.59 -19.41
CA ASP A 160 6.71 7.98 -18.74
C ASP A 160 6.89 8.55 -17.32
N VAL A 161 6.63 9.85 -17.13
CA VAL A 161 6.62 10.52 -15.82
C VAL A 161 5.65 9.83 -14.87
N TRP A 162 4.45 9.48 -15.34
CA TRP A 162 3.48 8.78 -14.52
C TRP A 162 3.92 7.34 -14.24
N LEU A 163 4.29 6.60 -15.29
CA LEU A 163 4.65 5.18 -15.20
C LEU A 163 5.81 4.97 -14.23
N LEU A 164 6.89 5.72 -14.41
CA LEU A 164 8.09 5.61 -13.58
C LEU A 164 7.91 6.27 -12.21
N GLY A 165 7.24 7.42 -12.15
CA GLY A 165 7.01 8.15 -10.90
C GLY A 165 6.09 7.41 -9.94
N ILE A 166 4.94 6.93 -10.42
CA ILE A 166 3.97 6.18 -9.61
C ILE A 166 4.54 4.82 -9.24
N THR A 167 5.15 4.07 -10.17
CA THR A 167 5.76 2.78 -9.81
C THR A 167 6.89 2.92 -8.80
N PHE A 168 7.59 4.05 -8.77
CA PHE A 168 8.52 4.32 -7.68
C PHE A 168 7.82 4.53 -6.33
N VAL A 169 6.67 5.22 -6.31
CA VAL A 169 5.83 5.36 -5.11
C VAL A 169 5.25 4.01 -4.67
N GLU A 170 4.89 3.12 -5.60
CA GLU A 170 4.34 1.78 -5.30
C GLU A 170 5.31 0.90 -4.51
N ILE A 171 6.63 1.14 -4.62
CA ILE A 171 7.62 0.48 -3.76
C ILE A 171 7.35 0.81 -2.28
N SER A 172 6.92 2.04 -1.96
CA SER A 172 6.51 2.42 -0.60
C SER A 172 5.34 1.58 -0.13
N ALA A 173 4.30 1.45 -0.97
CA ALA A 173 3.10 0.70 -0.64
C ALA A 173 3.40 -0.78 -0.38
N MET A 174 4.28 -1.39 -1.18
CA MET A 174 4.73 -2.78 -0.95
C MET A 174 5.55 -2.95 0.33
N CYS A 175 6.41 -1.98 0.66
CA CYS A 175 7.11 -1.96 1.93
C CYS A 175 6.12 -1.92 3.11
N ALA A 176 5.12 -1.03 3.04
CA ALA A 176 4.11 -0.88 4.08
C ALA A 176 3.24 -2.14 4.21
N ALA A 177 2.78 -2.73 3.11
CA ALA A 177 1.94 -3.93 3.10
C ALA A 177 2.60 -5.12 3.83
N ILE A 178 3.86 -5.40 3.49
CA ILE A 178 4.62 -6.48 4.13
C ILE A 178 4.86 -6.18 5.61
N GLU A 179 5.23 -4.95 5.94
CA GLU A 179 5.52 -4.54 7.30
C GLU A 179 4.28 -4.58 8.21
N ILE A 180 3.15 -4.07 7.75
CA ILE A 180 1.88 -4.07 8.49
C ILE A 180 1.43 -5.51 8.73
N THR A 181 1.45 -6.36 7.69
CA THR A 181 1.05 -7.76 7.79
C THR A 181 1.88 -8.51 8.84
N VAL A 182 3.22 -8.41 8.76
CA VAL A 182 4.10 -9.10 9.72
C VAL A 182 3.98 -8.50 11.11
N SER A 183 3.87 -7.19 11.25
CA SER A 183 3.76 -6.53 12.56
C SER A 183 2.48 -6.94 13.28
N ILE A 184 1.34 -7.00 12.57
CA ILE A 184 0.07 -7.47 13.13
C ILE A 184 0.15 -8.94 13.52
N LEU A 185 0.72 -9.80 12.68
CA LEU A 185 0.69 -11.23 12.97
C LEU A 185 1.73 -11.64 14.03
N LYS A 186 2.89 -10.97 14.08
CA LYS A 186 4.03 -11.40 14.90
C LYS A 186 4.42 -10.45 16.02
N LEU A 187 4.11 -9.15 15.99
CA LEU A 187 4.59 -8.17 16.99
C LEU A 187 3.48 -7.58 17.86
N ARG A 188 2.58 -8.44 18.31
CA ARG A 188 1.51 -8.09 19.28
C ARG A 188 1.94 -8.36 20.71
N ALA A 189 1.25 -7.74 21.65
CA ALA A 189 1.35 -8.01 23.07
C ALA A 189 1.12 -9.50 23.36
N ALA A 190 1.79 -10.01 24.39
CA ALA A 190 1.63 -11.40 24.82
C ALA A 190 0.17 -11.67 25.21
N GLY A 191 -0.38 -12.81 24.79
CA GLY A 191 -1.77 -13.20 25.06
C GLY A 191 -2.82 -12.56 24.12
N MET A 192 -2.41 -11.66 23.21
CA MET A 192 -3.28 -11.08 22.19
C MET A 192 -3.49 -12.07 21.03
N ARG A 193 -4.46 -12.97 21.22
CA ARG A 193 -4.98 -13.84 20.16
C ARG A 193 -5.63 -13.02 19.04
N LEU A 194 -5.81 -13.63 17.86
CA LEU A 194 -6.45 -12.96 16.71
C LEU A 194 -7.84 -12.42 17.05
N ASP A 195 -8.66 -13.18 17.78
CA ASP A 195 -10.01 -12.78 18.23
C ASP A 195 -9.99 -11.65 19.29
N ARG A 196 -8.82 -11.34 19.86
CA ARG A 196 -8.62 -10.29 20.87
C ARG A 196 -7.95 -9.03 20.32
N MET A 197 -7.61 -9.00 19.02
CA MET A 197 -7.01 -7.81 18.43
C MET A 197 -7.97 -6.62 18.47
N PRO A 198 -7.45 -5.38 18.58
CA PRO A 198 -8.26 -4.20 18.36
C PRO A 198 -8.81 -4.22 16.94
N ILE A 199 -10.04 -3.74 16.76
CA ILE A 199 -10.73 -3.81 15.47
C ILE A 199 -9.95 -3.08 14.35
N PHE A 200 -9.25 -1.99 14.68
CA PHE A 200 -8.36 -1.30 13.74
C PHE A 200 -7.32 -2.22 13.11
N ALA A 201 -6.72 -3.12 13.90
CA ALA A 201 -5.73 -4.06 13.41
C ALA A 201 -6.34 -5.10 12.44
N TRP A 202 -7.61 -5.47 12.60
CA TRP A 202 -8.30 -6.33 11.63
C TRP A 202 -8.51 -5.63 10.28
N TYR A 203 -8.96 -4.37 10.30
CA TYR A 203 -9.08 -3.58 9.07
C TYR A 203 -7.73 -3.41 8.36
N LEU A 204 -6.67 -3.12 9.12
CA LEU A 204 -5.33 -2.98 8.57
C LEU A 204 -4.75 -4.30 8.07
N LEU A 205 -5.06 -5.44 8.70
CA LEU A 205 -4.64 -6.75 8.22
C LEU A 205 -5.32 -7.11 6.89
N GLY A 206 -6.63 -6.86 6.77
CA GLY A 206 -7.36 -7.01 5.52
C GLY A 206 -6.79 -6.10 4.42
N THR A 207 -6.55 -4.82 4.76
CA THR A 207 -5.96 -3.83 3.85
C THR A 207 -4.57 -4.26 3.38
N ALA A 208 -3.66 -4.59 4.29
CA ALA A 208 -2.30 -4.98 3.95
C ALA A 208 -2.25 -6.31 3.15
N GLY A 209 -3.15 -7.25 3.47
CA GLY A 209 -3.35 -8.45 2.66
C GLY A 209 -3.79 -8.10 1.24
N MET A 210 -4.78 -7.23 1.07
CA MET A 210 -5.20 -6.76 -0.25
C MET A 210 -4.06 -6.05 -0.98
N MET A 211 -3.23 -5.26 -0.30
CA MET A 211 -2.09 -4.60 -0.93
C MET A 211 -1.08 -5.62 -1.49
N VAL A 212 -0.76 -6.68 -0.72
CA VAL A 212 0.17 -7.75 -1.16
C VAL A 212 -0.28 -8.39 -2.48
N PHE A 213 -1.59 -8.55 -2.71
CA PHE A 213 -2.13 -9.19 -3.91
C PHE A 213 -2.65 -8.21 -4.98
N GLY A 214 -2.99 -6.98 -4.60
CA GLY A 214 -3.68 -6.00 -5.46
C GLY A 214 -2.75 -5.07 -6.23
N PHE A 215 -1.64 -4.62 -5.65
CA PHE A 215 -0.67 -3.76 -6.35
C PHE A 215 0.12 -4.46 -7.47
N PRO A 216 0.52 -5.74 -7.35
CA PRO A 216 1.33 -6.39 -8.38
C PRO A 216 0.77 -6.32 -9.81
N PRO A 217 -0.56 -6.45 -10.07
CA PRO A 217 -1.16 -6.19 -11.38
C PRO A 217 -0.85 -4.80 -11.97
N LEU A 218 -0.95 -3.73 -11.17
CA LEU A 218 -0.64 -2.37 -11.66
C LEU A 218 0.85 -2.21 -11.93
N ILE A 219 1.70 -2.64 -11.00
CA ILE A 219 3.16 -2.62 -11.17
C ILE A 219 3.54 -3.32 -12.48
N LEU A 220 2.95 -4.49 -12.74
CA LEU A 220 3.16 -5.19 -14.01
C LEU A 220 2.68 -4.38 -15.20
N GLY A 221 1.43 -3.89 -15.17
CA GLY A 221 0.88 -3.07 -16.26
C GLY A 221 1.80 -1.89 -16.60
N SER A 222 2.24 -1.15 -15.58
CA SER A 222 3.17 -0.04 -15.72
C SER A 222 4.51 -0.46 -16.32
N ILE A 223 5.09 -1.59 -15.88
CA ILE A 223 6.32 -2.14 -16.46
C ILE A 223 6.11 -2.50 -17.94
N LEU A 224 5.01 -3.17 -18.30
CA LEU A 224 4.74 -3.56 -19.68
C LEU A 224 4.57 -2.32 -20.57
N LEU A 225 3.84 -1.30 -20.12
CA LEU A 225 3.60 -0.08 -20.90
C LEU A 225 4.87 0.76 -21.03
N GLU A 226 5.68 0.85 -19.97
CA GLU A 226 6.98 1.51 -20.02
C GLU A 226 7.92 0.78 -21.00
N VAL A 227 7.94 -0.56 -20.99
CA VAL A 227 8.77 -1.36 -21.91
C VAL A 227 8.29 -1.23 -23.36
N GLU A 228 6.97 -1.18 -23.60
CA GLU A 228 6.42 -0.89 -24.92
C GLU A 228 6.87 0.48 -25.41
N ARG A 229 6.74 1.51 -24.56
CA ARG A 229 7.14 2.86 -24.91
C ARG A 229 8.65 2.96 -25.11
N ALA A 230 9.47 2.45 -24.20
CA ALA A 230 10.92 2.54 -24.24
C ALA A 230 11.55 1.73 -25.39
N PHE A 231 11.08 0.51 -25.61
CA PHE A 231 11.75 -0.48 -26.47
C PHE A 231 10.91 -1.00 -27.65
N GLY A 232 9.65 -0.57 -27.78
CA GLY A 232 8.79 -0.97 -28.89
C GLY A 232 8.26 -2.41 -28.80
N TRP A 233 8.12 -2.95 -27.60
CA TRP A 233 7.57 -4.30 -27.38
C TRP A 233 6.04 -4.24 -27.38
N PRO A 234 5.33 -4.82 -28.36
CA PRO A 234 3.91 -4.53 -28.59
C PRO A 234 2.98 -5.37 -27.70
N PHE A 235 2.83 -5.00 -26.43
CA PHE A 235 1.88 -5.63 -25.51
C PHE A 235 0.44 -5.15 -25.74
N TYR A 236 0.27 -3.87 -26.08
CA TYR A 236 -1.01 -3.18 -26.21
C TYR A 236 -1.34 -2.80 -27.66
N ALA A 237 -0.38 -2.85 -28.58
CA ALA A 237 -0.56 -2.50 -30.00
C ALA A 237 -1.26 -3.63 -30.80
N PRO A 238 -2.51 -3.45 -31.25
CA PRO A 238 -3.26 -4.49 -31.97
C PRO A 238 -2.61 -4.98 -33.26
N GLU A 239 -1.91 -4.10 -33.97
CA GLU A 239 -1.31 -4.37 -35.29
C GLU A 239 -0.25 -5.47 -35.22
N LEU A 240 0.36 -5.64 -34.05
CA LEU A 240 1.39 -6.64 -33.77
C LEU A 240 0.91 -7.69 -32.75
N GLY A 241 -0.40 -7.88 -32.61
CA GLY A 241 -1.01 -8.92 -31.78
C GLY A 241 -1.23 -8.55 -30.31
N GLY A 242 -1.01 -7.28 -29.94
CA GLY A 242 -1.27 -6.75 -28.61
C GLY A 242 -2.75 -6.41 -28.41
N SER A 243 -3.13 -5.95 -27.21
CA SER A 243 -4.50 -5.49 -26.96
C SER A 243 -4.57 -4.40 -25.89
N PRO A 244 -5.17 -3.22 -26.17
CA PRO A 244 -5.34 -2.16 -25.18
C PRO A 244 -6.20 -2.58 -23.98
N LEU A 245 -7.10 -3.56 -24.17
CA LEU A 245 -7.93 -4.10 -23.08
C LEU A 245 -7.11 -4.84 -22.02
N LEU A 246 -5.92 -5.35 -22.36
CA LEU A 246 -5.02 -5.94 -21.38
C LEU A 246 -4.65 -4.92 -20.29
N TRP A 247 -4.37 -3.66 -20.67
CA TRP A 247 -4.08 -2.61 -19.70
C TRP A 247 -5.26 -2.40 -18.76
N GLN A 248 -6.48 -2.33 -19.29
CA GLN A 248 -7.68 -2.13 -18.47
C GLN A 248 -7.88 -3.27 -17.47
N HIS A 249 -7.70 -4.52 -17.90
CA HIS A 249 -7.78 -5.65 -16.99
C HIS A 249 -6.72 -5.59 -15.89
N LEU A 250 -5.45 -5.35 -16.22
CA LEU A 250 -4.37 -5.26 -15.24
C LEU A 250 -4.55 -4.07 -14.29
N PHE A 251 -4.90 -2.90 -14.83
CA PHE A 251 -5.14 -1.69 -14.06
C PHE A 251 -6.31 -1.88 -13.11
N TRP A 252 -7.46 -2.40 -13.55
CA TRP A 252 -8.64 -2.52 -12.67
C TRP A 252 -8.58 -3.71 -11.71
N LEU A 253 -7.83 -4.77 -12.05
CA LEU A 253 -7.51 -5.83 -11.11
C LEU A 253 -6.79 -5.29 -9.87
N PHE A 254 -6.08 -4.17 -10.01
CA PHE A 254 -5.60 -3.33 -8.91
C PHE A 254 -6.62 -2.28 -8.45
N GLY A 255 -7.09 -1.44 -9.38
CA GLY A 255 -7.74 -0.17 -9.09
C GLY A 255 -9.08 -0.31 -8.40
N HIS A 256 -9.76 -1.45 -8.58
CA HIS A 256 -10.96 -1.72 -7.80
C HIS A 256 -10.67 -2.20 -6.37
N PRO A 257 -9.76 -3.17 -6.12
CA PRO A 257 -9.23 -3.39 -4.78
C PRO A 257 -8.69 -2.13 -4.09
N GLU A 258 -8.02 -1.24 -4.84
CA GLU A 258 -7.45 0.01 -4.32
C GLU A 258 -8.48 0.87 -3.58
N VAL A 259 -9.69 1.04 -4.11
CA VAL A 259 -10.70 1.86 -3.43
C VAL A 259 -11.13 1.26 -2.09
N TYR A 260 -11.07 -0.07 -1.94
CA TYR A 260 -11.28 -0.72 -0.64
C TYR A 260 -10.05 -0.66 0.26
N ILE A 261 -8.84 -0.70 -0.30
CA ILE A 261 -7.59 -0.44 0.44
C ILE A 261 -7.62 0.96 1.06
N ILE A 262 -8.19 1.95 0.37
CA ILE A 262 -8.40 3.30 0.90
C ILE A 262 -9.52 3.31 1.95
N PHE A 263 -10.65 2.65 1.68
CA PHE A 263 -11.82 2.67 2.58
C PHE A 263 -11.61 1.92 3.90
N LEU A 264 -11.01 0.73 3.88
CA LEU A 264 -10.94 -0.15 5.05
C LEU A 264 -10.21 0.49 6.26
N PRO A 265 -9.04 1.14 6.12
CA PRO A 265 -8.40 1.84 7.23
C PRO A 265 -9.28 2.94 7.83
N ALA A 266 -10.02 3.67 6.99
CA ALA A 266 -10.97 4.67 7.43
C ALA A 266 -12.15 4.07 8.19
N ALA A 267 -12.76 3.00 7.69
CA ALA A 267 -13.77 2.22 8.39
C ALA A 267 -13.24 1.62 9.72
N GLY A 268 -11.96 1.27 9.77
CA GLY A 268 -11.28 0.89 11.00
C GLY A 268 -11.19 2.03 12.01
N ALA A 269 -10.87 3.24 11.55
CA ALA A 269 -10.88 4.43 12.40
C ALA A 269 -12.30 4.71 12.94
N VAL A 270 -13.33 4.63 12.08
CA VAL A 270 -14.74 4.70 12.51
C VAL A 270 -15.03 3.66 13.59
N SER A 271 -14.71 2.39 13.34
CA SER A 271 -14.98 1.27 14.26
C SER A 271 -14.24 1.40 15.60
N THR A 272 -13.15 2.16 15.65
CA THR A 272 -12.35 2.40 16.85
C THR A 272 -12.86 3.61 17.64
N ILE A 273 -13.20 4.69 16.94
CA ILE A 273 -13.59 5.97 17.55
C ILE A 273 -15.06 5.95 17.97
N LEU A 274 -15.94 5.38 17.14
CA LEU A 274 -17.38 5.35 17.35
C LEU A 274 -17.80 4.79 18.73
N PRO A 275 -17.35 3.61 19.18
CA PRO A 275 -17.73 3.10 20.50
C PRO A 275 -17.25 4.00 21.65
N VAL A 276 -16.07 4.63 21.51
CA VAL A 276 -15.56 5.58 22.52
C VAL A 276 -16.45 6.81 22.61
N MET A 277 -16.83 7.39 21.46
CA MET A 277 -17.74 8.54 21.41
C MET A 277 -19.17 8.18 21.82
N ALA A 278 -19.57 6.92 21.64
CA ALA A 278 -20.87 6.40 22.06
C ALA A 278 -20.88 5.85 23.49
N ARG A 279 -19.76 5.86 24.23
CA ARG A 279 -19.68 5.35 25.61
C ARG A 279 -20.20 3.92 25.76
N THR A 280 -19.93 3.08 24.78
CA THR A 280 -20.34 1.68 24.76
C THR A 280 -19.28 0.82 24.06
N ARG A 281 -19.52 -0.48 23.94
CA ARG A 281 -18.67 -1.39 23.17
C ARG A 281 -19.18 -1.49 21.74
N LEU A 282 -18.28 -1.80 20.81
CA LEU A 282 -18.62 -2.03 19.41
C LEU A 282 -19.56 -3.24 19.28
N LEU A 283 -20.77 -3.01 18.78
CA LEU A 283 -21.74 -4.05 18.51
C LEU A 283 -21.29 -4.91 17.32
N GLY A 284 -21.51 -6.22 17.38
CA GLY A 284 -21.30 -7.10 16.24
C GLY A 284 -19.84 -7.27 15.80
N HIS A 285 -18.85 -7.16 16.69
CA HIS A 285 -17.43 -7.27 16.34
C HIS A 285 -17.08 -8.47 15.44
N GLY A 286 -17.57 -9.67 15.77
CA GLY A 286 -17.33 -10.87 14.94
C GLY A 286 -17.93 -10.75 13.54
N ALA A 287 -19.12 -10.16 13.43
CA ALA A 287 -19.79 -9.91 12.15
C ALA A 287 -19.04 -8.85 11.32
N ILE A 288 -18.52 -7.81 11.97
CA ILE A 288 -17.66 -6.80 11.33
C ILE A 288 -16.38 -7.45 10.81
N VAL A 289 -15.70 -8.29 11.61
CA VAL A 289 -14.49 -9.00 11.15
C VAL A 289 -14.81 -9.90 9.95
N ALA A 290 -15.91 -10.64 9.98
CA ALA A 290 -16.34 -11.44 8.83
C ALA A 290 -16.63 -10.58 7.60
N ALA A 291 -17.29 -9.42 7.77
CA ALA A 291 -17.55 -8.47 6.70
C ALA A 291 -16.27 -7.88 6.09
N ILE A 292 -15.26 -7.55 6.91
CA ILE A 292 -13.95 -7.10 6.43
C ILE A 292 -13.29 -8.17 5.56
N MET A 293 -13.26 -9.42 6.04
CA MET A 293 -12.64 -10.52 5.29
C MET A 293 -13.40 -10.83 4.00
N ALA A 294 -14.73 -10.78 4.04
CA ALA A 294 -15.57 -10.92 2.86
C ALA A 294 -15.30 -9.80 1.85
N LEU A 295 -15.19 -8.54 2.31
CA LEU A 295 -14.89 -7.41 1.43
C LEU A 295 -13.50 -7.52 0.81
N ALA A 296 -12.50 -7.90 1.61
CA ALA A 296 -11.14 -8.10 1.12
C ALA A 296 -11.07 -9.19 0.05
N PHE A 297 -11.76 -10.32 0.25
CA PHE A 297 -11.83 -11.38 -0.75
C PHE A 297 -12.63 -10.97 -2.00
N LEU A 298 -13.84 -10.45 -1.81
CA LEU A 298 -14.72 -10.06 -2.91
C LEU A 298 -14.09 -8.99 -3.79
N SER A 299 -13.28 -8.08 -3.24
CA SER A 299 -12.64 -6.99 -3.99
C SER A 299 -11.90 -7.43 -5.26
N PHE A 300 -11.33 -8.63 -5.27
CA PHE A 300 -10.60 -9.20 -6.40
C PHE A 300 -11.49 -9.80 -7.49
N GLY A 301 -12.82 -9.87 -7.28
CA GLY A 301 -13.77 -10.53 -8.18
C GLY A 301 -14.69 -9.60 -8.96
N LEU A 302 -14.42 -8.28 -9.01
CA LEU A 302 -15.42 -7.26 -9.42
C LEU A 302 -14.89 -6.27 -10.47
N TRP A 303 -13.59 -6.30 -10.77
CA TRP A 303 -12.90 -5.22 -11.51
C TRP A 303 -13.50 -4.87 -12.87
N VAL A 304 -14.09 -5.86 -13.56
CA VAL A 304 -14.70 -5.71 -14.89
C VAL A 304 -15.90 -4.74 -14.88
N HIS A 305 -16.43 -4.37 -13.72
CA HIS A 305 -17.46 -3.33 -13.66
C HIS A 305 -16.99 -1.94 -14.12
N HIS A 306 -15.68 -1.69 -14.20
CA HIS A 306 -15.11 -0.48 -14.82
C HIS A 306 -15.01 -0.60 -16.35
N MET A 307 -15.36 -1.76 -16.89
CA MET A 307 -15.18 -2.16 -18.28
C MET A 307 -16.50 -2.53 -18.96
N PHE A 308 -17.66 -2.28 -18.32
CA PHE A 308 -18.97 -2.70 -18.85
C PHE A 308 -19.27 -2.17 -20.25
N THR A 309 -18.73 -1.01 -20.62
CA THR A 309 -18.92 -0.34 -21.92
C THR A 309 -17.82 -0.66 -22.94
N THR A 310 -16.96 -1.66 -22.68
CA THR A 310 -15.78 -1.96 -23.52
C THR A 310 -15.95 -3.16 -24.44
N GLY A 311 -17.18 -3.69 -24.57
CA GLY A 311 -17.48 -4.83 -25.44
C GLY A 311 -17.22 -6.21 -24.81
N ILE A 312 -17.18 -6.30 -23.48
CA ILE A 312 -17.04 -7.55 -22.74
C ILE A 312 -18.25 -8.49 -23.01
N PRO A 313 -18.04 -9.82 -23.13
CA PRO A 313 -19.13 -10.77 -23.37
C PRO A 313 -20.27 -10.70 -22.33
N HIS A 314 -21.51 -10.88 -22.78
CA HIS A 314 -22.71 -10.71 -21.94
C HIS A 314 -22.73 -11.59 -20.68
N MET A 315 -22.26 -12.85 -20.76
CA MET A 315 -22.15 -13.73 -19.59
C MET A 315 -21.22 -13.15 -18.52
N ALA A 316 -20.10 -12.55 -18.92
CA ALA A 316 -19.18 -11.90 -17.99
C ALA A 316 -19.82 -10.65 -17.39
N LEU A 317 -20.52 -9.82 -18.17
CA LEU A 317 -21.26 -8.65 -17.66
C LEU A 317 -22.25 -9.04 -16.55
N GLY A 318 -23.05 -10.10 -16.76
CA GLY A 318 -23.99 -10.59 -15.76
C GLY A 318 -23.32 -11.06 -14.47
N PHE A 319 -22.21 -11.81 -14.58
CA PHE A 319 -21.42 -12.27 -13.43
C PHE A 319 -20.86 -11.11 -12.62
N PHE A 320 -20.18 -10.15 -13.28
CA PHE A 320 -19.52 -9.04 -12.59
C PHE A 320 -20.52 -8.00 -12.05
N SER A 321 -21.68 -7.86 -12.67
CA SER A 321 -22.82 -7.08 -12.13
C SER A 321 -23.31 -7.66 -10.80
N ALA A 322 -23.58 -8.98 -10.77
CA ALA A 322 -24.04 -9.67 -9.56
C ALA A 322 -22.97 -9.63 -8.45
N ALA A 323 -21.71 -9.88 -8.80
CA ALA A 323 -20.59 -9.81 -7.85
C ALA A 323 -20.45 -8.40 -7.26
N SER A 324 -20.56 -7.35 -8.09
CA SER A 324 -20.51 -5.95 -7.64
C SER A 324 -21.66 -5.61 -6.68
N ALA A 325 -22.89 -6.05 -6.99
CA ALA A 325 -24.04 -5.84 -6.12
C ALA A 325 -23.87 -6.56 -4.76
N LEU A 326 -23.26 -7.75 -4.74
CA LEU A 326 -23.05 -8.54 -3.52
C LEU A 326 -22.18 -7.80 -2.48
N VAL A 327 -21.29 -6.90 -2.90
CA VAL A 327 -20.44 -6.11 -2.00
C VAL A 327 -21.24 -5.16 -1.10
N ALA A 328 -22.46 -4.81 -1.49
CA ALA A 328 -23.35 -4.04 -0.64
C ALA A 328 -23.64 -4.77 0.69
N VAL A 329 -23.61 -6.11 0.71
CA VAL A 329 -23.96 -6.91 1.89
C VAL A 329 -22.92 -6.77 3.02
N PRO A 330 -21.61 -7.06 2.82
CA PRO A 330 -20.61 -6.82 3.86
C PRO A 330 -20.54 -5.35 4.32
N THR A 331 -20.77 -4.42 3.41
CA THR A 331 -20.78 -2.98 3.74
C THR A 331 -21.98 -2.63 4.62
N ALA A 332 -23.17 -3.14 4.29
CA ALA A 332 -24.38 -2.94 5.09
C ALA A 332 -24.23 -3.52 6.50
N VAL A 333 -23.64 -4.72 6.64
CA VAL A 333 -23.38 -5.32 7.97
C VAL A 333 -22.58 -4.37 8.86
N GLN A 334 -21.55 -3.74 8.32
CA GLN A 334 -20.74 -2.76 9.06
C GLN A 334 -21.55 -1.52 9.43
N VAL A 335 -22.28 -0.93 8.46
CA VAL A 335 -23.12 0.26 8.70
C VAL A 335 -24.16 0.00 9.78
N PHE A 336 -24.88 -1.11 9.72
CA PHE A 336 -25.89 -1.45 10.72
C PHE A 336 -25.29 -1.78 12.09
N ALA A 337 -24.11 -2.42 12.15
CA ALA A 337 -23.41 -2.64 13.40
C ALA A 337 -22.97 -1.31 14.06
N TRP A 338 -22.53 -0.34 13.25
CA TRP A 338 -22.20 1.00 13.73
C TRP A 338 -23.43 1.77 14.21
N LEU A 339 -24.53 1.76 13.46
CA LEU A 339 -25.80 2.37 13.88
C LEU A 339 -26.33 1.73 15.17
N GLY A 340 -26.26 0.40 15.29
CA GLY A 340 -26.60 -0.31 16.51
C GLY A 340 -25.70 0.08 17.70
N THR A 341 -24.42 0.32 17.46
CA THR A 341 -23.48 0.83 18.48
C THR A 341 -23.89 2.22 18.96
N LEU A 342 -24.28 3.13 18.06
CA LEU A 342 -24.80 4.45 18.42
C LEU A 342 -26.12 4.36 19.21
N TRP A 343 -27.03 3.48 18.78
CA TRP A 343 -28.33 3.28 19.40
C TRP A 343 -28.23 2.72 20.82
N GLN A 344 -27.33 1.77 21.05
CA GLN A 344 -27.10 1.17 22.37
C GLN A 344 -26.37 2.11 23.33
N GLY A 345 -25.55 3.02 22.79
CA GLY A 345 -24.70 3.90 23.57
C GLY A 345 -25.35 5.20 24.03
N ARG A 346 -24.51 6.11 24.52
CA ARG A 346 -24.81 7.51 24.81
C ARG A 346 -23.87 8.40 23.99
N PRO A 347 -24.20 8.69 22.72
CA PRO A 347 -23.37 9.50 21.83
C PRO A 347 -23.01 10.87 22.43
N GLU A 348 -21.72 11.12 22.62
CA GLU A 348 -21.19 12.43 22.95
C GLU A 348 -20.91 13.20 21.66
N MET A 349 -21.60 14.33 21.47
CA MET A 349 -21.49 15.20 20.28
C MET A 349 -20.23 16.07 20.31
N LYS A 350 -19.08 15.42 20.37
CA LYS A 350 -17.75 16.03 20.23
C LYS A 350 -17.38 16.11 18.76
N LEU A 351 -16.36 16.90 18.43
CA LEU A 351 -15.96 17.14 17.04
C LEU A 351 -15.68 15.85 16.22
N PRO A 352 -14.98 14.81 16.74
CA PRO A 352 -14.87 13.54 16.01
C PRO A 352 -16.24 12.94 15.65
N MET A 353 -17.23 13.01 16.55
CA MET A 353 -18.58 12.49 16.30
C MET A 353 -19.30 13.25 15.18
N LEU A 354 -19.10 14.57 15.05
CA LEU A 354 -19.66 15.35 13.93
C LEU A 354 -19.17 14.81 12.59
N TYR A 355 -17.87 14.57 12.45
CA TYR A 355 -17.30 13.97 11.24
C TYR A 355 -17.78 12.53 11.02
N LEU A 356 -17.99 11.73 12.07
CA LEU A 356 -18.58 10.39 11.93
C LEU A 356 -20.03 10.45 11.42
N ILE A 357 -20.83 11.42 11.87
CA ILE A 357 -22.19 11.61 11.36
C ILE A 357 -22.16 12.06 9.89
N GLY A 358 -21.26 12.99 9.53
CA GLY A 358 -21.03 13.38 8.15
C GLY A 358 -20.66 12.18 7.27
N PHE A 359 -19.75 11.32 7.76
CA PHE A 359 -19.40 10.05 7.13
C PHE A 359 -20.64 9.20 6.82
N PHE A 360 -21.52 8.92 7.79
CA PHE A 360 -22.71 8.10 7.53
C PHE A 360 -23.58 8.66 6.42
N ILE A 361 -23.84 9.98 6.45
CA ILE A 361 -24.72 10.62 5.47
C ILE A 361 -24.13 10.50 4.07
N MET A 362 -22.88 10.93 3.86
CA MET A 362 -22.31 10.94 2.52
C MET A 362 -21.96 9.54 2.03
N PHE A 363 -21.44 8.68 2.92
CA PHE A 363 -21.07 7.33 2.53
C PHE A 363 -22.29 6.49 2.10
N VAL A 364 -23.44 6.65 2.76
CA VAL A 364 -24.67 5.97 2.34
C VAL A 364 -25.15 6.51 0.99
N ILE A 365 -25.14 7.83 0.77
CA ILE A 365 -25.48 8.41 -0.55
C ILE A 365 -24.56 7.86 -1.65
N GLY A 366 -23.24 7.85 -1.40
CA GLY A 366 -22.25 7.30 -2.33
C GLY A 366 -22.42 5.80 -2.57
N GLY A 367 -22.69 5.03 -1.51
CA GLY A 367 -22.93 3.59 -1.59
C GLY A 367 -24.15 3.25 -2.44
N LEU A 368 -25.24 4.01 -2.30
CA LEU A 368 -26.44 3.84 -3.12
C LEU A 368 -26.16 4.10 -4.60
N THR A 369 -25.42 5.17 -4.94
CA THR A 369 -25.05 5.43 -6.34
C THR A 369 -24.06 4.41 -6.89
N GLY A 370 -23.24 3.78 -6.03
CA GLY A 370 -22.38 2.67 -6.41
C GLY A 370 -23.16 1.42 -6.79
N VAL A 371 -24.21 1.10 -6.04
CA VAL A 371 -25.14 0.01 -6.40
C VAL A 371 -25.84 0.29 -7.73
N MET A 372 -26.17 1.55 -8.02
CA MET A 372 -26.73 1.93 -9.32
C MET A 372 -25.72 1.68 -10.45
N LEU A 373 -24.46 2.06 -10.29
CA LEU A 373 -23.39 1.82 -11.27
C LEU A 373 -23.01 0.33 -11.40
N ALA A 374 -23.27 -0.49 -10.39
CA ALA A 374 -23.12 -1.94 -10.52
C ALA A 374 -24.13 -2.54 -11.52
N MET A 375 -25.24 -1.84 -11.82
CA MET A 375 -26.26 -2.31 -12.76
C MET A 375 -25.89 -1.92 -14.19
N VAL A 376 -25.47 -2.90 -14.99
CA VAL A 376 -25.02 -2.73 -16.39
C VAL A 376 -25.92 -1.81 -17.24
N PRO A 377 -27.27 -1.92 -17.23
CA PRO A 377 -28.11 -1.02 -18.03
C PRO A 377 -28.03 0.45 -17.59
N PHE A 378 -27.89 0.70 -16.28
CA PHE A 378 -27.72 2.04 -15.76
C PHE A 378 -26.32 2.56 -16.05
N ASP A 379 -25.29 1.74 -15.82
CA ASP A 379 -23.90 2.10 -16.14
C ASP A 379 -23.77 2.45 -17.63
N ALA A 380 -24.40 1.72 -18.54
CA ALA A 380 -24.35 2.04 -19.97
C ALA A 380 -24.80 3.49 -20.31
N GLN A 381 -25.59 4.14 -19.46
CA GLN A 381 -25.97 5.55 -19.59
C GLN A 381 -25.09 6.49 -18.76
N ALA A 382 -24.72 6.07 -17.55
CA ALA A 382 -23.98 6.91 -16.61
C ALA A 382 -22.45 6.86 -16.81
N HIS A 383 -21.94 5.84 -17.49
CA HIS A 383 -20.52 5.60 -17.71
C HIS A 383 -19.85 6.82 -18.35
N ASP A 384 -18.66 7.17 -17.86
CA ASP A 384 -17.91 8.35 -18.34
C ASP A 384 -18.68 9.69 -18.28
N THR A 385 -19.76 9.79 -17.49
CA THR A 385 -20.41 11.07 -17.17
C THR A 385 -19.93 11.65 -15.84
N ALA A 386 -20.33 12.89 -15.55
CA ALA A 386 -20.12 13.52 -14.24
C ALA A 386 -20.77 12.73 -13.08
N PHE A 387 -21.71 11.81 -13.35
CA PHE A 387 -22.33 10.95 -12.33
C PHE A 387 -21.29 10.04 -11.67
N VAL A 388 -20.41 9.42 -12.47
CA VAL A 388 -19.34 8.55 -11.95
C VAL A 388 -18.33 9.37 -11.15
N THR A 389 -17.99 10.59 -11.61
CA THR A 389 -17.13 11.50 -10.86
C THR A 389 -17.74 11.84 -9.50
N ALA A 390 -19.03 12.16 -9.46
CA ALA A 390 -19.74 12.45 -8.22
C ALA A 390 -19.79 11.25 -7.27
N HIS A 391 -20.16 10.07 -7.79
CA HIS A 391 -20.18 8.82 -7.03
C HIS A 391 -18.83 8.56 -6.35
N LEU A 392 -17.74 8.60 -7.13
CA LEU A 392 -16.38 8.35 -6.64
C LEU A 392 -16.01 9.33 -5.51
N HIS A 393 -16.35 10.61 -5.65
CA HIS A 393 -16.06 11.60 -4.60
C HIS A 393 -16.93 11.41 -3.36
N TYR A 394 -18.19 10.98 -3.47
CA TYR A 394 -19.02 10.65 -2.31
C TYR A 394 -18.44 9.49 -1.51
N VAL A 395 -17.96 8.43 -2.19
CA VAL A 395 -17.36 7.30 -1.49
C VAL A 395 -15.95 7.59 -0.97
N LEU A 396 -15.12 8.37 -1.67
CA LEU A 396 -13.77 8.72 -1.20
C LEU A 396 -13.79 9.81 -0.13
N VAL A 397 -14.47 10.93 -0.35
CA VAL A 397 -14.52 12.00 0.65
C VAL A 397 -15.40 11.59 1.83
N GLY A 398 -16.57 11.02 1.55
CA GLY A 398 -17.47 10.50 2.57
C GLY A 398 -16.85 9.32 3.32
N GLY A 399 -16.38 8.30 2.61
CA GLY A 399 -15.89 7.04 3.19
C GLY A 399 -14.44 7.06 3.69
N PHE A 400 -13.59 7.98 3.23
CA PHE A 400 -12.20 8.09 3.67
C PHE A 400 -11.88 9.43 4.35
N VAL A 401 -12.10 10.56 3.67
CA VAL A 401 -11.66 11.87 4.19
C VAL A 401 -12.37 12.25 5.49
N PHE A 402 -13.70 12.08 5.60
CA PHE A 402 -14.42 12.39 6.84
C PHE A 402 -13.99 11.52 8.03
N PRO A 403 -13.87 10.19 7.89
CA PRO A 403 -13.25 9.37 8.93
C PRO A 403 -11.82 9.78 9.27
N MET A 404 -11.01 10.22 8.29
CA MET A 404 -9.65 10.71 8.54
C MET A 404 -9.63 12.05 9.28
N LEU A 405 -10.62 12.93 9.06
CA LEU A 405 -10.80 14.14 9.87
C LEU A 405 -11.26 13.81 11.29
N ALA A 406 -12.15 12.83 11.46
CA ALA A 406 -12.51 12.31 12.79
C ALA A 406 -11.28 11.71 13.51
N ALA A 407 -10.49 10.92 12.80
CA ALA A 407 -9.23 10.32 13.25
C ALA A 407 -8.22 11.39 13.65
N ALA A 408 -8.06 12.44 12.83
CA ALA A 408 -7.19 13.56 13.14
C ALA A 408 -7.61 14.17 14.47
N TYR A 409 -8.86 14.58 14.66
CA TYR A 409 -9.28 15.19 15.93
C TYR A 409 -9.24 14.23 17.14
N TYR A 410 -9.41 12.94 16.93
CA TYR A 410 -9.31 11.93 17.99
C TYR A 410 -7.85 11.66 18.43
N TRP A 411 -6.92 11.51 17.49
CA TRP A 411 -5.52 11.16 17.77
C TRP A 411 -4.56 12.37 17.77
N LEU A 412 -4.97 13.57 17.38
CA LEU A 412 -4.11 14.75 17.43
C LEU A 412 -3.62 15.09 18.86
N PRO A 413 -4.43 14.94 19.93
CA PRO A 413 -3.90 15.03 21.30
C PRO A 413 -2.86 13.97 21.61
N HIS A 414 -2.98 12.77 21.01
CA HIS A 414 -2.00 11.71 21.14
C HIS A 414 -0.67 12.04 20.41
N ILE A 415 -0.73 12.76 19.28
CA ILE A 415 0.44 13.20 18.51
C ILE A 415 1.15 14.39 19.19
N THR A 416 0.37 15.36 19.66
CA THR A 416 0.87 16.67 20.13
C THR A 416 1.05 16.74 21.64
N GLY A 417 0.35 15.90 22.40
CA GLY A 417 0.21 16.03 23.86
C GLY A 417 -0.59 17.25 24.29
N ARG A 418 -1.32 17.90 23.38
CA ARG A 418 -1.98 19.18 23.61
C ARG A 418 -3.48 19.14 23.34
N GLU A 419 -4.22 19.96 24.07
CA GLU A 419 -5.65 20.24 23.91
C GLU A 419 -5.92 21.19 22.74
N ARG A 420 -7.10 21.06 22.14
CA ARG A 420 -7.61 22.04 21.17
C ARG A 420 -7.90 23.38 21.84
N VAL A 421 -7.59 24.47 21.15
CA VAL A 421 -7.66 25.84 21.70
C VAL A 421 -9.00 26.53 21.40
N MET A 422 -9.48 26.47 20.16
CA MET A 422 -10.66 27.20 19.70
C MET A 422 -11.72 26.25 19.11
N ARG A 423 -12.94 26.76 18.88
CA ARG A 423 -14.04 26.04 18.21
C ARG A 423 -14.06 26.26 16.68
N ILE A 424 -12.87 26.37 16.07
CA ILE A 424 -12.74 26.57 14.61
C ILE A 424 -13.03 25.26 13.87
N GLY A 425 -12.70 24.10 14.46
CA GLY A 425 -12.96 22.79 13.86
C GLY A 425 -14.43 22.50 13.55
N GLU A 426 -15.38 23.03 14.32
CA GLU A 426 -16.82 22.92 14.03
C GLU A 426 -17.21 23.75 12.79
N ALA A 427 -16.64 24.94 12.63
CA ALA A 427 -16.84 25.76 11.44
C ALA A 427 -16.23 25.08 10.20
N ALA A 428 -15.03 24.52 10.34
CA ALA A 428 -14.40 23.72 9.29
C ALA A 428 -15.30 22.55 8.87
N PHE A 429 -15.87 21.81 9.82
CA PHE A 429 -16.81 20.71 9.55
C PHE A 429 -17.99 21.17 8.68
N TRP A 430 -18.68 22.24 9.07
CA TRP A 430 -19.87 22.70 8.34
C TRP A 430 -19.54 23.20 6.93
N LEU A 431 -18.44 23.93 6.76
CA LEU A 431 -17.99 24.38 5.44
C LEU A 431 -17.63 23.21 4.53
N ILE A 432 -16.91 22.20 5.06
CA ILE A 432 -16.56 20.99 4.30
C ILE A 432 -17.82 20.21 3.94
N PHE A 433 -18.72 19.97 4.90
CA PHE A 433 -19.91 19.15 4.69
C PHE A 433 -20.91 19.78 3.71
N ILE A 434 -21.21 21.07 3.87
CA ILE A 434 -22.12 21.79 2.98
C ILE A 434 -21.46 21.98 1.61
N GLY A 435 -20.21 22.42 1.58
CA GLY A 435 -19.46 22.62 0.33
C GLY A 435 -19.35 21.34 -0.48
N PHE A 436 -19.09 20.20 0.16
CA PHE A 436 -19.00 18.90 -0.49
C PHE A 436 -20.32 18.50 -1.17
N ASN A 437 -21.45 18.56 -0.45
CA ASN A 437 -22.75 18.21 -1.02
C ASN A 437 -23.13 19.19 -2.14
N LEU A 438 -22.89 20.49 -1.96
CA LEU A 438 -23.13 21.48 -3.00
C LEU A 438 -22.27 21.25 -4.24
N THR A 439 -21.06 20.69 -4.08
CA THR A 439 -20.17 20.34 -5.20
C THR A 439 -20.69 19.12 -5.95
N PHE A 440 -20.74 17.98 -5.27
CA PHE A 440 -20.85 16.68 -5.92
C PHE A 440 -22.29 16.20 -6.07
N PHE A 441 -23.23 16.67 -5.25
CA PHE A 441 -24.65 16.37 -5.50
C PHE A 441 -25.09 16.98 -6.84
N MET A 442 -24.67 18.22 -7.09
CA MET A 442 -24.94 18.90 -8.37
C MET A 442 -24.29 18.16 -9.55
N MET A 443 -23.13 17.55 -9.34
CA MET A 443 -22.47 16.74 -10.38
C MET A 443 -23.22 15.44 -10.71
N HIS A 444 -23.89 14.80 -9.74
CA HIS A 444 -24.80 13.69 -10.05
C HIS A 444 -25.90 14.17 -11.01
N LEU A 445 -26.49 15.33 -10.75
CA LEU A 445 -27.54 15.90 -11.60
C LEU A 445 -27.03 16.22 -13.00
N THR A 446 -25.86 16.87 -13.14
CA THR A 446 -25.27 17.11 -14.47
C THR A 446 -24.94 15.82 -15.20
N GLY A 447 -24.50 14.78 -14.48
CA GLY A 447 -24.23 13.47 -15.04
C GLY A 447 -25.48 12.78 -15.57
N LEU A 448 -26.59 12.85 -14.83
CA LEU A 448 -27.90 12.36 -15.30
C LEU A 448 -28.45 13.14 -16.49
N LEU A 449 -28.08 14.42 -16.62
CA LEU A 449 -28.35 15.25 -17.81
C LEU A 449 -27.36 15.00 -18.96
N GLY A 450 -26.49 13.98 -18.86
CA GLY A 450 -25.60 13.54 -19.91
C GLY A 450 -24.29 14.33 -20.05
N MET A 451 -23.89 15.12 -19.04
CA MET A 451 -22.59 15.83 -19.08
C MET A 451 -21.43 14.84 -18.98
N PRO A 452 -20.59 14.69 -20.02
CA PRO A 452 -19.42 13.83 -19.96
C PRO A 452 -18.40 14.33 -18.94
N ARG A 453 -17.61 13.43 -18.35
CA ARG A 453 -16.43 13.82 -17.57
C ARG A 453 -15.26 14.16 -18.50
N ARG A 454 -14.24 14.86 -17.97
CA ARG A 454 -12.98 15.21 -18.68
C ARG A 454 -13.14 16.13 -19.89
N ILE A 455 -14.23 16.91 -19.93
CA ILE A 455 -14.36 18.03 -20.86
C ILE A 455 -13.83 19.29 -20.19
N ASP A 456 -13.08 20.12 -20.92
CA ASP A 456 -12.56 21.41 -20.47
C ASP A 456 -13.60 22.53 -20.57
N THR A 457 -14.65 22.32 -21.38
CA THR A 457 -15.70 23.30 -21.63
C THR A 457 -17.03 22.63 -21.96
N TYR A 458 -18.13 23.40 -21.90
CA TYR A 458 -19.46 22.96 -22.27
C TYR A 458 -20.29 24.10 -22.92
N PRO A 459 -21.26 23.77 -23.79
CA PRO A 459 -22.13 24.76 -24.41
C PRO A 459 -23.24 25.26 -23.47
N GLU A 460 -23.78 26.43 -23.79
CA GLU A 460 -24.99 26.97 -23.14
C GLU A 460 -26.24 26.19 -23.54
N GLY A 461 -27.32 26.31 -22.76
CA GLY A 461 -28.64 25.73 -23.10
C GLY A 461 -28.83 24.25 -22.72
N MET A 462 -27.78 23.54 -22.32
CA MET A 462 -27.86 22.11 -21.91
C MET A 462 -28.41 21.88 -20.49
N GLY A 463 -28.80 22.93 -19.76
CA GLY A 463 -29.23 22.84 -18.36
C GLY A 463 -28.10 22.65 -17.35
N TRP A 464 -26.83 22.60 -17.78
CA TRP A 464 -25.69 22.34 -16.90
C TRP A 464 -25.11 23.58 -16.22
N THR A 465 -25.38 24.78 -16.75
CA THR A 465 -24.69 26.02 -16.33
C THR A 465 -24.86 26.33 -14.85
N TRP A 466 -26.10 26.37 -14.36
CA TRP A 466 -26.36 26.68 -12.95
C TRP A 466 -25.85 25.59 -12.01
N LEU A 467 -25.96 24.32 -12.41
CA LEU A 467 -25.45 23.18 -11.63
C LEU A 467 -23.92 23.20 -11.52
N ASN A 468 -23.22 23.53 -12.61
CA ASN A 468 -21.77 23.68 -12.60
C ASN A 468 -21.31 24.88 -11.79
N LEU A 469 -22.01 26.03 -11.88
CA LEU A 469 -21.68 27.20 -11.07
C LEU A 469 -21.83 26.89 -9.58
N LEU A 470 -22.96 26.29 -9.17
CA LEU A 470 -23.16 25.85 -7.78
C LEU A 470 -22.12 24.82 -7.36
N SER A 471 -21.79 23.87 -8.23
CA SER A 471 -20.74 22.90 -7.98
C SER A 471 -19.39 23.57 -7.70
N SER A 472 -19.04 24.59 -8.47
CA SER A 472 -17.80 25.37 -8.27
C SER A 472 -17.82 26.19 -6.98
N VAL A 473 -18.93 26.84 -6.65
CA VAL A 473 -19.11 27.54 -5.36
C VAL A 473 -18.95 26.57 -4.19
N GLY A 474 -19.58 25.40 -4.26
CA GLY A 474 -19.41 24.33 -3.29
C GLY A 474 -17.94 23.92 -3.11
N GLY A 475 -17.19 23.82 -4.21
CA GLY A 475 -15.78 23.45 -4.20
C GLY A 475 -14.95 24.46 -3.42
N PHE A 476 -15.15 25.76 -3.67
CA PHE A 476 -14.45 26.82 -2.94
C PHE A 476 -14.86 26.88 -1.46
N LEU A 477 -16.13 26.65 -1.11
CA LEU A 477 -16.56 26.54 0.29
C LEU A 477 -15.83 25.39 1.00
N GLN A 478 -15.70 24.24 0.33
CA GLN A 478 -14.97 23.10 0.86
C GLN A 478 -13.47 23.43 1.05
N ALA A 479 -12.85 24.13 0.10
CA ALA A 479 -11.45 24.56 0.21
C ALA A 479 -11.21 25.47 1.42
N PHE A 480 -12.10 26.44 1.68
CA PHE A 480 -12.04 27.26 2.89
C PHE A 480 -12.21 26.42 4.17
N GLY A 481 -13.09 25.43 4.16
CA GLY A 481 -13.25 24.50 5.27
C GLY A 481 -11.98 23.70 5.58
N PHE A 482 -11.27 23.18 4.58
CA PHE A 482 -9.98 22.51 4.77
C PHE A 482 -8.89 23.46 5.26
N ALA A 483 -8.88 24.72 4.79
CA ALA A 483 -7.97 25.74 5.31
C ALA A 483 -8.21 26.01 6.81
N LEU A 484 -9.48 26.10 7.25
CA LEU A 484 -9.83 26.23 8.67
C LEU A 484 -9.40 25.02 9.50
N PHE A 485 -9.55 23.80 8.96
CA PHE A 485 -9.03 22.59 9.61
C PHE A 485 -7.52 22.68 9.84
N LEU A 486 -6.76 23.06 8.80
CA LEU A 486 -5.31 23.21 8.90
C LEU A 486 -4.92 24.28 9.95
N ILE A 487 -5.62 25.41 9.95
CA ILE A 487 -5.42 26.48 10.95
C ILE A 487 -5.67 25.94 12.36
N ASP A 488 -6.73 25.17 12.59
CA ASP A 488 -7.05 24.60 13.90
C ASP A 488 -5.95 23.62 14.39
N VAL A 489 -5.43 22.78 13.49
CA VAL A 489 -4.30 21.89 13.79
C VAL A 489 -3.04 22.67 14.18
N VAL A 490 -2.70 23.71 13.42
CA VAL A 490 -1.54 24.57 13.71
C VAL A 490 -1.70 25.27 15.05
N LEU A 491 -2.87 25.84 15.33
CA LEU A 491 -3.17 26.50 16.60
C LEU A 491 -3.08 25.52 17.79
N GLN A 492 -3.53 24.28 17.64
CA GLN A 492 -3.38 23.26 18.69
C GLN A 492 -1.91 22.93 18.96
N ILE A 493 -1.09 22.79 17.93
CA ILE A 493 0.35 22.49 18.08
C ILE A 493 1.07 23.63 18.81
N TRP A 494 0.77 24.89 18.49
CA TRP A 494 1.51 26.05 18.95
C TRP A 494 0.98 26.60 20.29
N LEU A 495 -0.34 26.67 20.44
CA LEU A 495 -1.01 27.33 21.56
C LEU A 495 -1.74 26.35 22.50
N GLY A 496 -1.89 25.07 22.13
CA GLY A 496 -2.61 24.08 22.92
C GLY A 496 -1.96 23.80 24.28
N ARG A 497 -2.77 23.69 25.33
CA ARG A 497 -2.27 23.35 26.69
C ARG A 497 -1.98 21.85 26.78
N ILE A 498 -1.03 21.46 27.64
CA ILE A 498 -0.73 20.04 27.87
C ILE A 498 -2.00 19.33 28.34
N HIS A 499 -2.34 18.22 27.70
CA HIS A 499 -3.56 17.47 27.99
C HIS A 499 -3.30 16.32 28.97
N ARG A 500 -4.37 15.90 29.67
CA ARG A 500 -4.36 14.67 30.47
C ARG A 500 -4.13 13.45 29.58
N ARG A 501 -3.54 12.40 30.16
CA ARG A 501 -3.48 11.07 29.53
C ARG A 501 -4.91 10.55 29.30
N ASN A 502 -5.13 9.90 28.16
CA ASN A 502 -6.42 9.30 27.79
C ASN A 502 -7.62 10.24 27.98
N PRO A 503 -7.71 11.34 27.23
CA PRO A 503 -8.77 12.33 27.43
C PRO A 503 -10.16 11.82 27.08
N TRP A 504 -10.21 10.78 26.26
CA TRP A 504 -11.43 10.15 25.79
C TRP A 504 -11.92 9.03 26.70
N GLY A 505 -11.14 8.55 27.67
CA GLY A 505 -11.50 7.36 28.43
C GLY A 505 -11.62 6.11 27.54
N ALA A 506 -10.74 6.00 26.55
CA ALA A 506 -10.67 4.86 25.65
C ALA A 506 -10.05 3.63 26.34
N THR A 507 -10.37 2.44 25.85
CA THR A 507 -10.03 1.15 26.48
C THR A 507 -8.80 0.47 25.88
N THR A 508 -8.23 1.04 24.81
CA THR A 508 -7.19 0.47 23.96
C THR A 508 -5.77 0.93 24.36
N LEU A 509 -4.75 0.15 23.97
CA LEU A 509 -3.38 0.29 24.48
C LEU A 509 -2.65 1.56 24.03
N GLU A 510 -3.03 2.21 22.94
CA GLU A 510 -2.41 3.46 22.51
C GLU A 510 -2.62 4.58 23.53
N TRP A 511 -3.63 4.49 24.39
CA TRP A 511 -3.83 5.42 25.49
C TRP A 511 -3.12 4.99 26.80
N ALA A 512 -2.52 3.79 26.80
CA ALA A 512 -1.78 3.19 27.91
C ALA A 512 -0.30 3.61 27.92
N MET A 513 0.06 4.77 27.35
CA MET A 513 1.43 5.31 27.33
C MET A 513 1.50 6.81 27.68
N PRO A 514 2.69 7.37 28.00
CA PRO A 514 2.87 8.81 28.14
C PRO A 514 2.52 9.54 26.83
N ILE A 515 2.01 10.77 26.95
CA ILE A 515 1.64 11.62 25.81
C ILE A 515 2.39 12.96 25.92
N PRO A 516 3.15 13.39 24.89
CA PRO A 516 3.42 12.70 23.62
C PRO A 516 4.16 11.36 23.80
N SER A 517 3.99 10.46 22.84
CA SER A 517 4.59 9.14 22.88
C SER A 517 6.12 9.18 22.92
N THR A 518 6.72 8.42 23.83
CA THR A 518 8.18 8.20 23.85
C THR A 518 8.64 7.33 22.67
N ALA A 519 9.91 7.42 22.27
CA ALA A 519 10.45 6.71 21.10
C ALA A 519 10.40 5.17 21.21
N TYR A 520 10.28 4.61 22.42
CA TYR A 520 10.17 3.17 22.66
C TYR A 520 8.74 2.69 22.93
N ASN A 521 7.76 3.61 22.84
CA ASN A 521 6.36 3.45 23.27
C ASN A 521 6.18 3.03 24.73
N PHE A 522 6.39 1.74 25.03
CA PHE A 522 6.18 1.11 26.33
C PHE A 522 7.51 0.73 27.00
N ALA A 523 7.67 1.11 28.26
CA ALA A 523 8.90 0.81 29.00
C ALA A 523 9.02 -0.70 29.31
N SER A 524 7.89 -1.36 29.58
CA SER A 524 7.73 -2.81 29.58
C SER A 524 6.48 -3.17 28.76
N LEU A 525 6.46 -4.36 28.17
CA LEU A 525 5.40 -4.80 27.26
C LEU A 525 4.26 -5.46 28.04
N PRO A 526 2.99 -5.20 27.64
CA PRO A 526 1.84 -5.77 28.31
C PRO A 526 1.63 -7.25 27.97
N THR A 527 1.00 -7.95 28.91
CA THR A 527 0.30 -9.22 28.67
C THR A 527 -1.19 -8.94 28.74
N VAL A 528 -1.94 -9.27 27.70
CA VAL A 528 -3.37 -8.96 27.59
C VAL A 528 -4.23 -10.22 27.57
N ALA A 529 -5.37 -10.16 28.25
CA ALA A 529 -6.35 -11.25 28.32
C ALA A 529 -7.64 -10.95 27.54
N THR A 530 -7.92 -9.68 27.25
CA THR A 530 -9.16 -9.21 26.62
C THR A 530 -8.87 -8.19 25.50
N ARG A 531 -9.93 -7.75 24.81
CA ARG A 531 -9.87 -6.72 23.76
C ARG A 531 -9.78 -5.29 24.30
N ASP A 532 -10.11 -5.10 25.57
CA ASP A 532 -10.25 -3.78 26.21
C ASP A 532 -9.33 -3.68 27.45
N PRO A 533 -7.99 -3.74 27.31
CA PRO A 533 -7.10 -3.91 28.46
C PRO A 533 -7.19 -2.80 29.50
N LEU A 534 -7.46 -1.55 29.09
CA LEU A 534 -7.62 -0.44 30.03
C LEU A 534 -8.97 -0.40 30.73
N ALA A 535 -9.96 -1.17 30.25
CA ALA A 535 -11.21 -1.36 31.00
C ALA A 535 -11.00 -2.33 32.17
N ASP A 536 -10.17 -3.36 31.98
CA ASP A 536 -9.87 -4.37 33.00
C ASP A 536 -8.86 -3.85 34.04
N ASP A 537 -7.84 -3.13 33.59
CA ASP A 537 -6.82 -2.50 34.45
C ASP A 537 -6.59 -1.04 34.04
N PRO A 538 -7.29 -0.08 34.68
CA PRO A 538 -7.10 1.35 34.43
C PRO A 538 -5.67 1.86 34.74
N ASP A 539 -4.94 1.18 35.64
CA ASP A 539 -3.58 1.54 36.06
C ASP A 539 -2.49 0.85 35.23
N LEU A 540 -2.87 0.01 34.25
CA LEU A 540 -1.96 -0.73 33.38
C LEU A 540 -0.87 0.18 32.81
N GLY A 541 -1.27 1.34 32.29
CA GLY A 541 -0.33 2.29 31.71
C GLY A 541 0.71 2.84 32.71
N VAL A 542 0.40 2.91 34.00
CA VAL A 542 1.35 3.29 35.07
C VAL A 542 2.24 2.09 35.45
N SER A 543 1.64 0.89 35.51
CA SER A 543 2.35 -0.37 35.77
C SER A 543 3.45 -0.62 34.72
N LEU A 544 3.13 -0.47 33.43
CA LEU A 544 4.07 -0.64 32.32
C LEU A 544 5.22 0.37 32.37
N ALA A 545 4.93 1.63 32.76
CA ALA A 545 5.95 2.67 32.94
C ALA A 545 6.90 2.36 34.12
N ARG A 546 6.41 1.68 35.16
CA ARG A 546 7.22 1.20 36.29
C ARG A 546 8.07 -0.04 35.96
N GLY A 547 7.95 -0.58 34.75
CA GLY A 547 8.66 -1.79 34.33
C GLY A 547 8.03 -3.10 34.83
N ARG A 548 6.73 -3.10 35.16
CA ARG A 548 6.00 -4.28 35.62
C ARG A 548 5.30 -4.98 34.45
N GLY A 549 6.10 -5.51 33.53
CA GLY A 549 5.66 -6.24 32.35
C GLY A 549 6.84 -6.94 31.69
N LEU A 550 6.64 -7.46 30.49
CA LEU A 550 7.68 -8.19 29.77
C LEU A 550 8.74 -7.24 29.18
N LEU A 551 9.95 -7.75 28.97
CA LEU A 551 11.10 -7.01 28.43
C LEU A 551 11.42 -5.68 29.15
N ALA A 552 11.20 -5.63 30.47
CA ALA A 552 11.47 -4.44 31.30
C ALA A 552 12.97 -4.15 31.55
N THR A 553 13.88 -4.99 31.06
CA THR A 553 15.33 -4.84 31.25
C THR A 553 16.01 -4.63 29.91
N PRO A 554 16.50 -3.41 29.61
CA PRO A 554 17.34 -3.16 28.45
C PRO A 554 18.66 -3.91 28.58
N ARG A 555 19.15 -4.46 27.47
CA ARG A 555 20.43 -5.19 27.43
C ARG A 555 21.20 -4.87 26.17
N HIS A 556 22.53 -4.89 26.28
CA HIS A 556 23.48 -4.77 25.16
C HIS A 556 23.25 -3.62 24.16
N GLY A 557 22.50 -2.57 24.57
CA GLY A 557 22.09 -1.48 23.67
C GLY A 557 21.12 -1.91 22.57
N TRP A 558 20.45 -3.06 22.69
CA TRP A 558 19.55 -3.60 21.67
C TRP A 558 18.18 -2.93 21.69
N ARG A 559 17.63 -2.67 20.50
CA ARG A 559 16.22 -2.33 20.33
C ARG A 559 15.40 -3.62 20.32
N GLU A 560 14.92 -4.01 21.50
CA GLU A 560 14.20 -5.27 21.70
C GLU A 560 12.68 -5.09 21.69
N THR A 561 11.97 -5.99 21.00
CA THR A 561 10.52 -6.17 21.13
C THR A 561 10.18 -7.66 21.19
N LEU A 562 8.95 -7.99 21.55
CA LEU A 562 8.49 -9.38 21.64
C LEU A 562 7.84 -9.81 20.32
N ALA A 563 8.21 -10.99 19.84
CA ALA A 563 7.46 -11.70 18.82
C ALA A 563 6.60 -12.79 19.46
N VAL A 564 5.41 -13.01 18.89
CA VAL A 564 4.41 -13.97 19.37
C VAL A 564 4.00 -14.96 18.29
N ASP A 565 3.47 -16.11 18.67
CA ASP A 565 2.75 -17.00 17.77
C ASP A 565 1.55 -16.27 17.12
N MET A 566 1.31 -16.55 15.83
CA MET A 566 0.32 -15.83 15.02
C MET A 566 -1.13 -16.06 15.46
N THR A 567 -1.42 -17.19 16.09
CA THR A 567 -2.81 -17.58 16.40
C THR A 567 -3.12 -17.40 17.89
N THR A 568 -2.21 -17.86 18.73
CA THR A 568 -2.37 -17.90 20.19
C THR A 568 -1.90 -16.62 20.88
N GLY A 569 -1.03 -15.84 20.23
CA GLY A 569 -0.37 -14.69 20.87
C GLY A 569 0.62 -15.09 21.96
N ALA A 570 0.99 -16.38 22.06
CA ALA A 570 1.98 -16.85 23.01
C ALA A 570 3.37 -16.27 22.68
N PRO A 571 4.16 -15.82 23.66
CA PRO A 571 5.54 -15.37 23.43
C PRO A 571 6.37 -16.44 22.69
N ASP A 572 7.01 -16.06 21.60
CA ASP A 572 7.78 -16.95 20.72
C ASP A 572 9.28 -16.65 20.83
N HIS A 573 9.70 -15.42 20.53
CA HIS A 573 11.10 -15.01 20.61
C HIS A 573 11.26 -13.50 20.84
N VAL A 574 12.45 -13.08 21.27
CA VAL A 574 12.81 -11.65 21.35
C VAL A 574 13.32 -11.18 20.00
N THR A 575 12.63 -10.22 19.39
CA THR A 575 13.05 -9.61 18.12
C THR A 575 13.99 -8.44 18.40
N ILE A 576 15.16 -8.46 17.75
CA ILE A 576 16.16 -7.39 17.83
C ILE A 576 16.07 -6.55 16.55
N LEU A 577 15.66 -5.30 16.72
CA LEU A 577 15.41 -4.35 15.65
C LEU A 577 16.64 -3.46 15.38
N PRO A 578 16.78 -2.96 14.14
CA PRO A 578 17.88 -2.08 13.78
C PRO A 578 17.72 -0.64 14.29
N GLY A 579 18.87 0.03 14.42
CA GLY A 579 18.98 1.45 14.73
C GLY A 579 18.97 2.38 13.52
N ASN A 580 19.26 3.66 13.77
CA ASN A 580 19.35 4.72 12.76
C ASN A 580 20.36 4.37 11.64
N SER A 581 19.99 4.58 10.38
CA SER A 581 20.76 4.10 9.23
C SER A 581 20.69 5.02 8.01
N TRP A 582 21.80 5.13 7.28
CA TRP A 582 21.87 5.77 5.95
C TRP A 582 21.48 4.84 4.81
N LEU A 583 21.40 3.52 5.07
CA LEU A 583 21.14 2.54 4.03
C LEU A 583 19.79 2.73 3.32
N PRO A 584 18.67 3.07 4.02
CA PRO A 584 17.39 3.27 3.35
C PRO A 584 17.41 4.40 2.31
N ILE A 585 17.91 5.59 2.69
CA ILE A 585 17.98 6.72 1.76
C ILE A 585 18.98 6.46 0.62
N GLY A 586 20.13 5.83 0.90
CA GLY A 586 21.08 5.46 -0.15
C GLY A 586 20.48 4.46 -1.15
N THR A 587 19.70 3.50 -0.66
CA THR A 587 19.03 2.50 -1.50
C THR A 587 17.92 3.16 -2.33
N ALA A 588 17.10 4.02 -1.71
CA ALA A 588 16.10 4.81 -2.41
C ALA A 588 16.73 5.73 -3.47
N ALA A 589 17.89 6.33 -3.20
CA ALA A 589 18.60 7.17 -4.16
C ALA A 589 19.13 6.37 -5.36
N MET A 590 19.64 5.16 -5.15
CA MET A 590 20.02 4.26 -6.25
C MET A 590 18.81 3.84 -7.07
N LEU A 591 17.69 3.48 -6.43
CA LEU A 591 16.43 3.19 -7.12
C LEU A 591 15.94 4.42 -7.90
N GLY A 592 15.95 5.60 -7.30
CA GLY A 592 15.59 6.85 -7.96
C GLY A 592 16.50 7.17 -9.15
N GLY A 593 17.80 6.89 -9.05
CA GLY A 593 18.74 6.99 -10.16
C GLY A 593 18.38 6.06 -11.32
N PHE A 594 17.95 4.83 -11.03
CA PHE A 594 17.42 3.90 -12.04
C PHE A 594 16.17 4.49 -12.73
N PHE A 595 15.17 4.94 -11.97
CA PHE A 595 13.94 5.53 -12.54
C PHE A 595 14.23 6.79 -13.36
N LEU A 596 15.11 7.66 -12.88
CA LEU A 596 15.51 8.88 -13.60
C LEU A 596 16.29 8.56 -14.88
N ALA A 597 17.15 7.54 -14.88
CA ALA A 597 17.87 7.09 -16.07
C ALA A 597 16.91 6.53 -17.13
N MET A 598 15.90 5.76 -16.70
CA MET A 598 14.82 5.28 -17.56
C MET A 598 14.02 6.47 -18.13
N LEU A 599 13.59 7.41 -17.28
CA LEU A 599 12.81 8.58 -17.69
C LEU A 599 13.57 9.49 -18.66
N ALA A 600 14.88 9.62 -18.49
CA ALA A 600 15.75 10.40 -19.37
C ALA A 600 16.12 9.66 -20.68
N GLY A 601 15.68 8.41 -20.87
CA GLY A 601 16.02 7.59 -22.03
C GLY A 601 17.48 7.09 -22.06
N VAL A 602 18.20 7.15 -20.94
CA VAL A 602 19.62 6.76 -20.84
C VAL A 602 19.73 5.30 -20.38
N TYR A 603 19.13 4.39 -21.14
CA TYR A 603 18.93 2.98 -20.75
C TYR A 603 20.23 2.22 -20.44
N ILE A 604 21.35 2.57 -21.10
CA ILE A 604 22.66 1.92 -20.88
C ILE A 604 23.18 2.16 -19.45
N VAL A 605 22.81 3.29 -18.84
CA VAL A 605 23.27 3.66 -17.49
C VAL A 605 22.39 3.05 -16.40
N ALA A 606 21.12 2.77 -16.68
CA ALA A 606 20.15 2.26 -15.71
C ALA A 606 20.64 1.00 -14.94
N PRO A 607 21.29 -0.01 -15.57
CA PRO A 607 21.82 -1.17 -14.85
C PRO A 607 22.88 -0.86 -13.78
N VAL A 608 23.65 0.22 -13.93
CA VAL A 608 24.68 0.62 -12.94
C VAL A 608 24.04 0.92 -11.59
N PHE A 609 22.88 1.58 -11.60
CA PHE A 609 22.11 1.86 -10.39
C PHE A 609 21.58 0.58 -9.73
N LEU A 610 21.15 -0.41 -10.51
CA LEU A 610 20.71 -1.72 -9.99
C LEU A 610 21.87 -2.49 -9.33
N LEU A 611 23.09 -2.42 -9.88
CA LEU A 611 24.28 -2.95 -9.23
C LEU A 611 24.55 -2.25 -7.88
N GLY A 612 24.34 -0.93 -7.83
CA GLY A 612 24.38 -0.15 -6.59
C GLY A 612 23.35 -0.62 -5.56
N VAL A 613 22.11 -0.93 -5.99
CA VAL A 613 21.06 -1.50 -5.12
C VAL A 613 21.48 -2.87 -4.59
N VAL A 614 22.03 -3.75 -5.43
CA VAL A 614 22.52 -5.07 -4.99
C VAL A 614 23.64 -4.92 -3.96
N TRP A 615 24.61 -4.04 -4.21
CA TRP A 615 25.70 -3.77 -3.27
C TRP A 615 25.20 -3.23 -1.93
N LEU A 616 24.29 -2.23 -1.95
CA LEU A 616 23.68 -1.70 -0.74
C LEU A 616 22.83 -2.74 -0.01
N GLY A 617 22.11 -3.58 -0.73
CA GLY A 617 21.34 -4.71 -0.19
C GLY A 617 22.25 -5.70 0.55
N TRP A 618 23.39 -6.06 -0.04
CA TRP A 618 24.41 -6.87 0.64
C TRP A 618 24.97 -6.19 1.88
N ARG A 619 25.33 -4.90 1.80
CA ARG A 619 25.82 -4.12 2.96
C ARG A 619 24.77 -4.05 4.07
N TRP A 620 23.51 -3.88 3.71
CA TRP A 620 22.38 -3.87 4.63
C TRP A 620 22.21 -5.23 5.30
N ALA A 621 22.13 -6.31 4.54
CA ALA A 621 22.01 -7.65 5.10
C ALA A 621 23.21 -8.01 5.99
N TRP A 622 24.43 -7.61 5.60
CA TRP A 622 25.65 -7.87 6.35
C TRP A 622 25.69 -7.20 7.73
N SER A 623 25.02 -6.05 7.88
CA SER A 623 24.89 -5.36 9.17
C SER A 623 24.04 -6.11 10.20
N ASN A 624 23.35 -7.17 9.78
CA ASN A 624 22.45 -7.96 10.62
C ASN A 624 23.16 -9.19 11.21
N GLY A 625 22.58 -9.71 12.30
CA GLY A 625 23.04 -10.94 12.93
C GLY A 625 24.24 -10.75 13.87
N ILE A 626 24.64 -11.86 14.48
CA ILE A 626 25.76 -11.95 15.43
C ILE A 626 26.57 -13.21 15.16
N ARG A 627 27.85 -13.22 15.55
CA ARG A 627 28.78 -14.35 15.31
C ARG A 627 28.88 -15.36 16.46
N ARG A 628 28.16 -15.13 17.56
CA ARG A 628 28.18 -15.99 18.75
C ARG A 628 26.77 -16.44 19.11
N ASP A 629 26.65 -17.64 19.65
CA ASP A 629 25.39 -18.11 20.23
C ASP A 629 25.14 -17.35 21.53
N VAL A 630 23.93 -16.82 21.65
CA VAL A 630 23.41 -16.06 22.79
C VAL A 630 22.56 -16.97 23.67
N GLY A 631 21.82 -17.92 23.08
CA GLY A 631 20.85 -18.75 23.77
C GLY A 631 19.57 -17.99 24.10
N THR A 632 18.89 -18.43 25.18
CA THR A 632 17.67 -17.78 25.66
C THR A 632 17.98 -16.58 26.54
N VAL A 633 17.10 -15.59 26.51
CA VAL A 633 17.18 -14.37 27.31
C VAL A 633 15.96 -14.25 28.20
N ALA A 634 16.16 -13.88 29.46
CA ALA A 634 15.06 -13.66 30.39
C ALA A 634 14.21 -12.45 29.94
N VAL A 635 12.90 -12.65 29.83
CA VAL A 635 11.96 -11.61 29.38
C VAL A 635 11.04 -11.10 30.48
N GLY A 636 11.08 -11.67 31.68
CA GLY A 636 10.16 -11.33 32.78
C GLY A 636 9.22 -12.50 33.09
N ASP A 637 8.58 -12.47 34.26
CA ASP A 637 7.60 -13.47 34.71
C ASP A 637 8.09 -14.93 34.65
N GLY A 638 9.38 -15.16 34.91
CA GLY A 638 10.00 -16.48 34.84
C GLY A 638 10.22 -17.03 33.42
N LEU A 639 9.84 -16.29 32.38
CA LEU A 639 9.98 -16.68 30.98
C LEU A 639 11.38 -16.36 30.45
N SER A 640 11.95 -17.30 29.69
CA SER A 640 13.17 -17.11 28.91
C SER A 640 12.95 -17.57 27.48
N LEU A 641 13.27 -16.72 26.51
CA LEU A 641 12.96 -16.94 25.10
C LEU A 641 14.22 -16.82 24.24
N PRO A 642 14.33 -17.54 23.12
CA PRO A 642 15.42 -17.34 22.17
C PRO A 642 15.35 -15.93 21.56
N THR A 643 16.48 -15.46 21.04
CA THR A 643 16.53 -14.22 20.25
C THR A 643 16.20 -14.49 18.78
N SER A 644 15.89 -13.44 18.02
CA SER A 644 15.67 -13.52 16.57
C SER A 644 16.89 -14.01 15.79
N PHE A 645 18.08 -14.11 16.39
CA PHE A 645 19.25 -14.72 15.75
C PHE A 645 19.19 -16.24 15.70
N GLU A 646 18.48 -16.87 16.64
CA GLU A 646 18.43 -18.33 16.84
C GLU A 646 17.01 -18.91 16.66
N ALA A 647 15.99 -18.06 16.51
CA ALA A 647 14.63 -18.47 16.24
C ALA A 647 14.45 -18.96 14.78
N ALA A 648 13.54 -19.93 14.59
CA ALA A 648 13.37 -20.58 13.29
C ALA A 648 12.56 -19.77 12.26
N ARG A 649 11.41 -19.23 12.69
CA ARG A 649 10.46 -18.48 11.85
C ARG A 649 10.35 -17.02 12.33
N THR A 650 11.44 -16.29 12.12
CA THR A 650 11.58 -14.87 12.52
C THR A 650 10.67 -13.96 11.69
N THR A 651 10.58 -12.70 12.09
CA THR A 651 9.91 -11.66 11.28
C THR A 651 10.48 -11.61 9.85
N GLY A 652 11.80 -11.73 9.66
CA GLY A 652 12.43 -11.75 8.34
C GLY A 652 12.01 -12.91 7.45
N TRP A 653 11.75 -14.08 8.04
CA TRP A 653 11.23 -15.24 7.30
C TRP A 653 9.79 -15.00 6.81
N TRP A 654 8.92 -14.50 7.69
CA TRP A 654 7.54 -14.14 7.30
C TRP A 654 7.50 -12.97 6.32
N GLY A 655 8.36 -11.98 6.47
CA GLY A 655 8.50 -10.88 5.51
C GLY A 655 8.89 -11.39 4.11
N SER A 656 9.78 -12.38 4.04
CA SER A 656 10.15 -13.02 2.78
C SER A 656 8.98 -13.78 2.13
N ILE A 657 8.14 -14.45 2.93
CA ILE A 657 6.94 -15.12 2.41
C ILE A 657 5.99 -14.12 1.77
N PHE A 658 5.64 -13.03 2.47
CA PHE A 658 4.70 -12.05 1.93
C PHE A 658 5.28 -11.29 0.73
N ALA A 659 6.59 -11.03 0.72
CA ALA A 659 7.28 -10.50 -0.46
C ALA A 659 7.18 -11.46 -1.67
N LEU A 660 7.36 -12.77 -1.44
CA LEU A 660 7.21 -13.79 -2.47
C LEU A 660 5.74 -13.96 -2.90
N CYS A 661 4.76 -13.77 -2.01
CA CYS A 661 3.34 -13.74 -2.38
C CYS A 661 3.04 -12.58 -3.33
N ALA A 662 3.56 -11.37 -3.04
CA ALA A 662 3.41 -10.23 -3.94
C ALA A 662 4.09 -10.49 -5.29
N SER A 663 5.33 -11.01 -5.28
CA SER A 663 6.05 -11.37 -6.50
C SER A 663 5.32 -12.44 -7.31
N ALA A 664 4.81 -13.50 -6.66
CA ALA A 664 4.04 -14.55 -7.31
C ALA A 664 2.73 -14.03 -7.91
N THR A 665 2.13 -13.00 -7.31
CA THR A 665 0.95 -12.35 -7.86
C THR A 665 1.27 -11.53 -9.10
N LEU A 666 2.41 -10.81 -9.10
CA LEU A 666 2.94 -10.16 -10.30
C LEU A 666 3.10 -11.18 -11.45
N PHE A 667 3.70 -12.32 -11.14
CA PHE A 667 3.88 -13.40 -12.11
C PHE A 667 2.54 -13.98 -12.59
N ALA A 668 1.58 -14.20 -11.68
CA ALA A 668 0.24 -14.65 -12.05
C ALA A 668 -0.47 -13.66 -12.98
N SER A 669 -0.31 -12.35 -12.76
CA SER A 669 -0.82 -11.31 -13.67
C SER A 669 -0.12 -11.34 -15.04
N LEU A 670 1.17 -11.69 -15.09
CA LEU A 670 1.91 -11.84 -16.34
C LEU A 670 1.46 -13.09 -17.11
N LEU A 671 1.22 -14.19 -16.41
CA LEU A 671 0.61 -15.41 -16.98
C LEU A 671 -0.80 -15.14 -17.49
N PHE A 672 -1.59 -14.36 -16.75
CA PHE A 672 -2.90 -13.88 -17.20
C PHE A 672 -2.76 -13.06 -18.48
N GLY A 673 -1.82 -12.11 -18.54
CA GLY A 673 -1.58 -11.31 -19.73
C GLY A 673 -1.18 -12.15 -20.94
N TYR A 674 -0.30 -13.14 -20.74
CA TYR A 674 0.07 -14.12 -21.77
C TYR A 674 -1.15 -14.88 -22.29
N ALA A 675 -1.95 -15.46 -21.39
CA ALA A 675 -3.13 -16.23 -21.76
C ALA A 675 -4.20 -15.35 -22.43
N PHE A 676 -4.40 -14.12 -21.93
CA PHE A 676 -5.34 -13.15 -22.49
C PHE A 676 -4.95 -12.78 -23.92
N LEU A 677 -3.68 -12.44 -24.16
CA LEU A 677 -3.21 -12.10 -25.50
C LEU A 677 -3.37 -13.30 -26.45
N TRP A 678 -2.95 -14.49 -26.01
CA TRP A 678 -3.04 -15.69 -26.85
C TRP A 678 -4.48 -16.05 -27.24
N THR A 679 -5.45 -15.84 -26.34
CA THR A 679 -6.83 -16.32 -26.55
C THR A 679 -7.80 -15.26 -27.05
N ILE A 680 -7.55 -13.97 -26.77
CA ILE A 680 -8.50 -12.88 -27.01
C ILE A 680 -7.95 -11.82 -27.98
N ALA A 681 -6.63 -11.58 -28.00
CA ALA A 681 -6.08 -10.50 -28.80
C ALA A 681 -6.18 -10.78 -30.32
N PRO A 682 -6.32 -9.74 -31.15
CA PRO A 682 -6.36 -9.89 -32.60
C PRO A 682 -4.99 -10.31 -33.16
N ASN A 683 -4.94 -10.75 -34.43
CA ASN A 683 -3.69 -11.07 -35.15
C ASN A 683 -2.87 -12.25 -34.58
N TRP A 684 -3.55 -13.21 -33.94
CA TRP A 684 -2.98 -14.51 -33.58
C TRP A 684 -3.43 -15.61 -34.57
N PRO A 685 -2.63 -16.67 -34.82
CA PRO A 685 -1.31 -16.95 -34.23
C PRO A 685 -0.18 -16.04 -34.77
N PRO A 686 0.94 -15.91 -34.03
CA PRO A 686 2.07 -15.09 -34.48
C PRO A 686 2.73 -15.67 -35.75
N PRO A 687 3.47 -14.84 -36.53
CA PRO A 687 4.18 -15.30 -37.72
C PRO A 687 5.24 -16.38 -37.46
N ARG A 688 5.82 -16.40 -36.25
CA ARG A 688 6.81 -17.38 -35.83
C ARG A 688 6.59 -17.75 -34.37
N LEU A 689 6.50 -19.04 -34.09
CA LEU A 689 6.44 -19.61 -32.75
C LEU A 689 7.84 -19.98 -32.26
N ILE A 690 7.99 -20.14 -30.95
CA ILE A 690 9.15 -20.78 -30.36
C ILE A 690 9.12 -22.26 -30.74
N GLU A 691 10.24 -22.78 -31.23
CA GLU A 691 10.37 -24.17 -31.65
C GLU A 691 10.07 -25.14 -30.48
N PRO A 692 9.30 -26.21 -30.71
CA PRO A 692 9.05 -27.22 -29.69
C PRO A 692 10.37 -27.88 -29.26
N SER A 693 10.59 -28.00 -27.95
CA SER A 693 11.75 -28.67 -27.38
C SER A 693 11.39 -29.39 -26.08
N LEU A 694 11.83 -30.65 -25.96
CA LEU A 694 11.79 -31.39 -24.68
C LEU A 694 13.03 -31.13 -23.83
N LEU A 695 14.15 -30.78 -24.47
CA LEU A 695 15.43 -30.65 -23.82
C LEU A 695 15.50 -29.41 -22.92
N VAL A 696 14.94 -28.28 -23.36
CA VAL A 696 14.98 -27.04 -22.56
C VAL A 696 14.17 -27.17 -21.26
N PRO A 697 12.90 -27.62 -21.27
CA PRO A 697 12.18 -27.91 -20.03
C PRO A 697 12.89 -28.93 -19.15
N LEU A 698 13.49 -29.98 -19.72
CA LEU A 698 14.22 -30.99 -18.97
C LEU A 698 15.43 -30.39 -18.22
N VAL A 699 16.23 -29.55 -18.89
CA VAL A 699 17.37 -28.87 -18.24
C VAL A 699 16.88 -27.94 -17.12
N ALA A 700 15.78 -27.22 -17.33
CA ALA A 700 15.19 -26.37 -16.30
C ALA A 700 14.71 -27.19 -15.09
N VAL A 701 14.06 -28.34 -15.31
CA VAL A 701 13.62 -29.26 -14.24
C VAL A 701 14.81 -29.85 -13.48
N VAL A 702 15.85 -30.31 -14.17
CA VAL A 702 17.07 -30.81 -13.52
C VAL A 702 17.74 -29.70 -12.70
N GLY A 703 17.81 -28.49 -13.24
CA GLY A 703 18.32 -27.31 -12.53
C GLY A 703 17.49 -26.99 -11.27
N ALA A 704 16.17 -27.04 -11.36
CA ALA A 704 15.26 -26.84 -10.23
C ALA A 704 15.42 -27.92 -9.14
N VAL A 705 15.54 -29.20 -9.53
CA VAL A 705 15.79 -30.31 -8.60
C VAL A 705 17.14 -30.13 -7.90
N ALA A 706 18.19 -29.80 -8.66
CA ALA A 706 19.50 -29.49 -8.10
C ALA A 706 19.44 -28.31 -7.11
N ALA A 707 18.75 -27.22 -7.48
CA ALA A 707 18.56 -26.06 -6.62
C ALA A 707 17.86 -26.42 -5.29
N GLY A 708 16.77 -27.20 -5.37
CA GLY A 708 15.99 -27.64 -4.22
C GLY A 708 16.76 -28.60 -3.30
N LEU A 709 17.49 -29.57 -3.88
CA LEU A 709 18.34 -30.49 -3.11
C LEU A 709 19.50 -29.73 -2.45
N GLY A 710 20.14 -28.82 -3.18
CA GLY A 710 21.19 -27.96 -2.65
C GLY A 710 20.72 -27.10 -1.48
N GLY A 711 19.54 -26.49 -1.60
CA GLY A 711 18.93 -25.70 -0.53
C GLY A 711 18.51 -26.52 0.70
N ARG A 712 18.02 -27.75 0.51
CA ARG A 712 17.63 -28.66 1.61
C ARG A 712 18.85 -29.22 2.35
N GLY A 713 19.87 -29.63 1.60
CA GLY A 713 21.08 -30.25 2.15
C GLY A 713 22.15 -29.27 2.60
N GLY A 714 21.96 -27.96 2.41
CA GLY A 714 23.00 -26.95 2.67
C GLY A 714 24.18 -26.99 1.69
N ASN A 715 24.02 -27.66 0.55
CA ASN A 715 25.04 -27.73 -0.50
C ASN A 715 24.91 -26.51 -1.42
N HIS A 716 25.58 -25.41 -1.04
CA HIS A 716 25.52 -24.14 -1.77
C HIS A 716 26.03 -24.21 -3.22
N PRO A 717 27.13 -24.93 -3.55
CA PRO A 717 27.53 -25.11 -4.95
C PRO A 717 26.44 -25.77 -5.80
N LEU A 718 25.76 -26.79 -5.28
CA LEU A 718 24.66 -27.45 -5.99
C LEU A 718 23.46 -26.50 -6.18
N LEU A 719 23.15 -25.68 -5.16
CA LEU A 719 22.11 -24.66 -5.26
C LEU A 719 22.42 -23.66 -6.40
N LEU A 720 23.63 -23.11 -6.40
CA LEU A 720 24.07 -22.13 -7.40
C LEU A 720 24.11 -22.74 -8.80
N GLY A 721 24.65 -23.96 -8.93
CA GLY A 721 24.68 -24.70 -10.20
C GLY A 721 23.27 -24.95 -10.76
N GLY A 722 22.31 -25.27 -9.89
CA GLY A 722 20.90 -25.41 -10.28
C GLY A 722 20.29 -24.12 -10.82
N GLN A 723 20.53 -22.98 -10.17
CA GLN A 723 20.06 -21.67 -10.65
C GLN A 723 20.72 -21.28 -11.99
N VAL A 724 22.02 -21.53 -12.15
CA VAL A 724 22.73 -21.28 -13.41
C VAL A 724 22.18 -22.15 -14.55
N ALA A 725 21.87 -23.42 -14.29
CA ALA A 725 21.26 -24.31 -15.27
C ALA A 725 19.88 -23.81 -15.75
N ILE A 726 19.07 -23.27 -14.83
CA ILE A 726 17.78 -22.63 -15.19
C ILE A 726 18.01 -21.42 -16.10
N VAL A 727 18.94 -20.52 -15.74
CA VAL A 727 19.26 -19.35 -16.56
C VAL A 727 19.77 -19.76 -17.94
N ALA A 728 20.62 -20.78 -18.02
CA ALA A 728 21.14 -21.30 -19.29
C ALA A 728 20.02 -21.90 -20.16
N ALA A 729 19.09 -22.65 -19.58
CA ALA A 729 17.92 -23.20 -20.27
C ALA A 729 17.04 -22.08 -20.85
N LEU A 730 16.74 -21.06 -20.05
CA LEU A 730 15.95 -19.91 -20.48
C LEU A 730 16.67 -19.05 -21.53
N GLY A 731 17.98 -18.90 -21.40
CA GLY A 731 18.83 -18.24 -22.40
C GLY A 731 18.81 -18.98 -23.74
N TRP A 732 18.87 -20.31 -23.72
CA TRP A 732 18.71 -21.13 -24.93
C TRP A 732 17.35 -20.87 -25.58
N LEU A 733 16.25 -20.87 -24.81
CA LEU A 733 14.92 -20.51 -25.32
C LEU A 733 14.90 -19.17 -26.06
N LEU A 734 15.56 -18.14 -25.52
CA LEU A 734 15.65 -16.83 -26.16
C LEU A 734 16.44 -16.82 -27.47
N THR A 735 17.47 -17.67 -27.62
CA THR A 735 18.23 -17.74 -28.88
C THR A 735 17.40 -18.27 -30.06
N GLY A 736 16.38 -19.09 -29.77
CA GLY A 736 15.45 -19.61 -30.77
C GLY A 736 14.19 -18.77 -30.94
N ALA A 737 13.95 -17.80 -30.05
CA ALA A 737 12.72 -17.01 -30.01
C ALA A 737 12.73 -15.88 -31.07
N PRO A 738 11.55 -15.48 -31.58
CA PRO A 738 11.41 -14.26 -32.36
C PRO A 738 11.80 -13.01 -31.55
N GLY A 739 12.22 -11.96 -32.24
CA GLY A 739 12.58 -10.70 -31.60
C GLY A 739 11.39 -10.07 -30.87
N PRO A 740 11.57 -9.48 -29.68
CA PRO A 740 10.45 -9.04 -28.84
C PRO A 740 9.64 -7.88 -29.42
N THR A 741 10.15 -7.21 -30.46
CA THR A 741 9.45 -6.12 -31.17
C THR A 741 8.56 -6.61 -32.32
N THR A 742 8.64 -7.89 -32.71
CA THR A 742 7.96 -8.37 -33.93
C THR A 742 6.49 -8.69 -33.72
N HIS A 743 6.13 -9.15 -32.52
CA HIS A 743 4.76 -9.57 -32.18
C HIS A 743 4.58 -9.61 -30.67
N ALA A 744 3.35 -9.44 -30.18
CA ALA A 744 3.01 -9.48 -28.76
C ALA A 744 3.41 -10.81 -28.09
N TYR A 745 3.23 -11.93 -28.78
CA TYR A 745 3.75 -13.25 -28.38
C TYR A 745 5.24 -13.21 -28.02
N ALA A 746 6.07 -12.59 -28.87
CA ALA A 746 7.50 -12.49 -28.66
C ALA A 746 7.82 -11.58 -27.46
N ALA A 747 7.13 -10.43 -27.36
CA ALA A 747 7.26 -9.50 -26.24
C ALA A 747 6.93 -10.14 -24.88
N VAL A 748 5.76 -10.79 -24.77
CA VAL A 748 5.31 -11.42 -23.52
C VAL A 748 6.17 -12.64 -23.16
N SER A 749 6.65 -13.40 -24.15
CA SER A 749 7.57 -14.51 -23.92
C SER A 749 8.91 -14.02 -23.39
N ALA A 750 9.46 -12.95 -23.97
CA ALA A 750 10.68 -12.32 -23.49
C ALA A 750 10.51 -11.76 -22.07
N MET A 751 9.36 -11.18 -21.74
CA MET A 751 9.05 -10.69 -20.39
C MET A 751 8.96 -11.83 -19.36
N LEU A 752 8.33 -12.96 -19.72
CA LEU A 752 8.29 -14.16 -18.88
C LEU A 752 9.68 -14.70 -18.58
N VAL A 753 10.55 -14.76 -19.60
CA VAL A 753 11.96 -15.15 -19.40
C VAL A 753 12.69 -14.13 -18.53
N ALA A 754 12.52 -12.84 -18.77
CA ALA A 754 13.17 -11.79 -17.97
C ALA A 754 12.81 -11.89 -16.49
N TYR A 755 11.53 -12.14 -16.17
CA TYR A 755 11.07 -12.35 -14.80
C TYR A 755 11.73 -13.59 -14.15
N ALA A 756 11.80 -14.71 -14.87
CA ALA A 756 12.41 -15.95 -14.38
C ALA A 756 13.93 -15.83 -14.18
N VAL A 757 14.63 -15.21 -15.13
CA VAL A 757 16.08 -14.93 -15.04
C VAL A 757 16.37 -13.99 -13.87
N PHE A 758 15.56 -12.95 -13.67
CA PHE A 758 15.70 -12.04 -12.53
C PHE A 758 15.63 -12.80 -11.20
N HIS A 759 14.65 -13.69 -11.01
CA HIS A 759 14.51 -14.44 -9.77
C HIS A 759 15.63 -15.47 -9.57
N ALA A 760 16.08 -16.14 -10.63
CA ALA A 760 17.22 -17.05 -10.56
C ALA A 760 18.53 -16.31 -10.22
N ALA A 761 18.76 -15.14 -10.82
CA ALA A 761 19.89 -14.28 -10.50
C ALA A 761 19.84 -13.77 -9.06
N LEU A 762 18.67 -13.33 -8.58
CA LEU A 762 18.47 -12.91 -7.19
C LEU A 762 18.76 -14.07 -6.21
N ALA A 763 18.22 -15.26 -6.48
CA ALA A 763 18.48 -16.44 -5.67
C ALA A 763 19.98 -16.81 -5.66
N ALA A 764 20.68 -16.67 -6.79
CA ALA A 764 22.13 -16.88 -6.87
C ALA A 764 22.92 -15.84 -6.05
N ILE A 765 22.56 -14.55 -6.13
CA ILE A 765 23.16 -13.48 -5.32
C ILE A 765 22.96 -13.74 -3.82
N MET A 766 21.76 -14.18 -3.43
CA MET A 766 21.45 -14.56 -2.04
C MET A 766 22.21 -15.81 -1.59
N GLY A 767 22.39 -16.80 -2.49
CA GLY A 767 23.21 -17.98 -2.24
C GLY A 767 24.68 -17.62 -2.01
N GLY A 768 25.25 -16.74 -2.84
CA GLY A 768 26.60 -16.22 -2.67
C GLY A 768 26.78 -15.46 -1.35
N PHE A 769 25.80 -14.64 -0.97
CA PHE A 769 25.78 -13.96 0.33
C PHE A 769 25.84 -14.95 1.50
N LEU A 770 25.00 -15.99 1.45
CA LEU A 770 24.93 -17.00 2.50
C LEU A 770 26.26 -17.74 2.67
N VAL A 771 26.94 -18.08 1.56
CA VAL A 771 28.28 -18.68 1.61
C VAL A 771 29.29 -17.74 2.30
N ALA A 772 29.28 -16.46 1.94
CA ALA A 772 30.17 -15.47 2.55
C ALA A 772 29.89 -15.29 4.06
N ARG A 773 28.61 -15.29 4.45
CA ARG A 773 28.17 -15.21 5.85
C ARG A 773 28.56 -16.43 6.66
N ALA A 774 28.36 -17.63 6.10
CA ALA A 774 28.75 -18.88 6.73
C ALA A 774 30.26 -18.93 6.99
N ARG A 775 31.08 -18.57 5.99
CA ARG A 775 32.55 -18.46 6.14
C ARG A 775 32.99 -17.43 7.17
N SER A 776 32.16 -16.41 7.43
CA SER A 776 32.43 -15.35 8.40
C SER A 776 31.93 -15.65 9.82
N GLY A 777 31.46 -16.88 10.09
CA GLY A 777 31.05 -17.34 11.41
C GLY A 777 29.63 -16.93 11.86
N PHE A 778 28.81 -16.38 10.95
CA PHE A 778 27.44 -16.00 11.29
C PHE A 778 26.48 -17.19 11.39
N HIS A 779 26.83 -18.33 10.81
CA HIS A 779 26.00 -19.53 10.79
C HIS A 779 26.47 -20.55 11.84
N SER A 780 25.51 -21.19 12.51
CA SER A 780 25.70 -22.32 13.43
C SER A 780 24.48 -23.25 13.35
N ALA A 781 24.48 -24.37 14.09
CA ALA A 781 23.33 -25.28 14.14
C ALA A 781 22.05 -24.58 14.63
N THR A 782 22.19 -23.59 15.51
CA THR A 782 21.11 -22.75 16.07
C THR A 782 20.82 -21.51 15.22
N ARG A 783 21.85 -20.88 14.62
CA ARG A 783 21.70 -19.66 13.78
C ARG A 783 21.46 -19.99 12.30
N GLY A 784 20.35 -20.70 12.01
CA GLY A 784 19.99 -21.17 10.67
C GLY A 784 18.99 -20.31 9.88
N GLY A 785 18.60 -19.13 10.38
CA GLY A 785 17.51 -18.33 9.82
C GLY A 785 17.75 -17.86 8.38
N GLU A 786 18.96 -17.38 8.06
CA GLU A 786 19.32 -16.86 6.72
C GLU A 786 19.22 -17.95 5.65
N ALA A 787 19.70 -19.17 5.95
CA ALA A 787 19.62 -20.29 5.02
C ALA A 787 18.16 -20.66 4.66
N ARG A 788 17.25 -20.59 5.64
CA ARG A 788 15.81 -20.82 5.40
C ARG A 788 15.20 -19.76 4.48
N ILE A 789 15.62 -18.50 4.62
CA ILE A 789 15.17 -17.42 3.74
C ILE A 789 15.69 -17.66 2.31
N VAL A 790 17.00 -17.88 2.13
CA VAL A 790 17.59 -18.12 0.80
C VAL A 790 16.93 -19.30 0.10
N ARG A 791 16.59 -20.36 0.85
CA ARG A 791 15.86 -21.51 0.33
C ARG A 791 14.47 -21.12 -0.22
N LEU A 792 13.69 -20.29 0.47
CA LEU A 792 12.38 -19.85 -0.03
C LEU A 792 12.50 -19.17 -1.40
N TRP A 793 13.46 -18.26 -1.54
CA TRP A 793 13.69 -17.53 -2.78
C TRP A 793 14.23 -18.44 -3.90
N SER A 794 15.10 -19.40 -3.55
CA SER A 794 15.61 -20.40 -4.49
C SER A 794 14.51 -21.34 -4.98
N ASP A 795 13.63 -21.82 -4.08
CA ASP A 795 12.51 -22.70 -4.41
C ASP A 795 11.50 -21.95 -5.32
N HIS A 796 11.23 -20.67 -5.05
CA HIS A 796 10.40 -19.83 -5.92
C HIS A 796 11.01 -19.63 -7.31
N ALA A 797 12.29 -19.24 -7.40
CA ALA A 797 12.99 -19.07 -8.66
C ALA A 797 13.00 -20.35 -9.51
N ALA A 798 13.21 -21.51 -8.85
CA ALA A 798 13.17 -22.81 -9.48
C ALA A 798 11.78 -23.14 -10.06
N GLY A 799 10.71 -22.93 -9.29
CA GLY A 799 9.34 -23.14 -9.74
C GLY A 799 8.95 -22.25 -10.93
N VAL A 800 9.27 -20.96 -10.85
CA VAL A 800 9.03 -19.99 -11.93
C VAL A 800 9.80 -20.37 -13.19
N GLY A 801 11.09 -20.69 -13.07
CA GLY A 801 11.94 -21.06 -14.22
C GLY A 801 11.44 -22.29 -14.95
N VAL A 802 11.02 -23.33 -14.22
CA VAL A 802 10.42 -24.53 -14.82
C VAL A 802 9.10 -24.21 -15.51
N LEU A 803 8.21 -23.44 -14.86
CA LEU A 803 6.92 -23.11 -15.44
C LEU A 803 7.08 -22.32 -16.74
N VAL A 804 7.96 -21.31 -16.76
CA VAL A 804 8.25 -20.53 -17.97
C VAL A 804 8.84 -21.41 -19.07
N ALA A 805 9.80 -22.27 -18.76
CA ALA A 805 10.41 -23.15 -19.75
C ALA A 805 9.39 -24.10 -20.41
N ILE A 806 8.44 -24.63 -19.63
CA ILE A 806 7.35 -25.48 -20.14
C ILE A 806 6.33 -24.66 -20.95
N LEU A 807 5.90 -23.52 -20.40
CA LEU A 807 4.83 -22.71 -20.99
C LEU A 807 5.21 -22.19 -22.39
N LEU A 808 6.45 -21.78 -22.58
CA LEU A 808 6.89 -21.13 -23.83
C LEU A 808 7.05 -22.09 -25.01
N VAL A 809 7.32 -23.38 -24.75
CA VAL A 809 7.38 -24.39 -25.83
C VAL A 809 6.01 -24.96 -26.17
N LEU A 810 5.02 -24.85 -25.26
CA LEU A 810 3.70 -25.45 -25.41
C LEU A 810 2.97 -25.04 -26.71
N PRO A 811 2.93 -23.76 -27.13
CA PRO A 811 2.26 -23.38 -28.37
C PRO A 811 2.85 -24.07 -29.61
N GLY A 812 4.17 -24.25 -29.66
CA GLY A 812 4.84 -24.96 -30.76
C GLY A 812 4.54 -26.46 -30.80
N TRP A 813 4.13 -27.06 -29.66
CA TRP A 813 3.64 -28.44 -29.62
C TRP A 813 2.16 -28.58 -29.98
N LEU A 814 1.37 -27.51 -29.83
CA LEU A 814 -0.07 -27.49 -30.10
C LEU A 814 -0.40 -27.05 -31.53
N ALA A 815 0.50 -26.32 -32.18
CA ALA A 815 0.44 -25.95 -33.59
C ALA A 815 0.85 -27.14 -34.48
#